data_AF-A0A2P1NH76-F1
#
_entry.id   AF-A0A2P1NH76-F1
#
_cell.length_a   1.000
_cell.length_b   1.000
_cell.length_c   1.000
_cell.angle_alpha   90.00
_cell.angle_beta   90.00
_cell.angle_gamma   90.00
#
_symmetry.space_group_name_H-M   'P 1'
#
loop_
_entity.id
_entity.type
_entity.pdbx_description
1 polymer ?
#
loop_
_entity_poly.entity_id
_entity_poly.type
_entity_poly.pdbx_seq_one_letter_code
_entity_poly.pdbx_strand_id
1 'polypeptide(L)'
;MTFPATAAPVPHPRRWRAGALALALAAALGSSAAWAAILPTERAALTDLYSSADGAHWRNNANWMGAAGTECTWAGVTCDAAQSHVTALRLNFNSLKGSVPATLGNLTALTALNLRQNELSGPIPPLAAMKELVSLDLGGNTFSGAIPSLAGLGKLETFEVQGGELTGGTPALTGLAKLRVFNVSGNRLDGQIAPLAGASALEEFNANTKQLTGAIPDLSALAALRLFTATNNRLTSITALAGLANLDSFIVSSNQLGGAIPPLTGLARLRSFHVEYNQLSGPLPALTGLANLENFYVHDNQLTGQIPSLDGLAKLRFLHVQNNQLVGSPPMPPNSTLSAVMCKNPLRNSPDPAVNQAWDEAVTGSGPWADGCTGSWDVTPTVRDARTGDPITDGSTGTVSPGTVQILPAGATVQFILTPAPGYHLFTTFSRTCPGTLSGNVFTAGPLTANCAIDPVFIKDAAGPQDGMCGSDDGQVLSAPPSNLCSAGTPSVLSGSGPWSWSCAGTGAGATAQCSAQKAGGQGGQGWLVTAVVNGPGGTAAPATQTVASGARASITATPQPSYMLVGASGCGATFSGNAVTTAAVTAACTVELSFAVAEATATRFLSVLPAAPRVGEDVALRVAVEVGDTPLASASVAISGGGAACTAQLDAAGTGQCTLRFPAAGQHTLTALYAGDVARRYLPSSATHAVSVAAAPGGVQSIPTLAEWSLALLAALTGLMAARHLRRP
;
A
#
# COMPACT_ATOMS: atom_id res chain seq x y z
N MET A 1 -40.29 -1.48 -116.66
CA MET A 1 -40.28 -0.14 -117.27
C MET A 1 -39.22 0.67 -116.54
N THR A 2 -38.21 1.09 -117.31
CA THR A 2 -37.30 2.25 -117.11
C THR A 2 -36.66 2.52 -115.74
N PHE A 3 -35.33 2.47 -115.79
CA PHE A 3 -34.28 2.89 -114.84
C PHE A 3 -34.02 4.43 -114.94
N PRO A 4 -33.03 5.03 -114.24
CA PRO A 4 -33.15 6.22 -113.38
C PRO A 4 -32.43 7.48 -113.96
N ALA A 5 -32.05 8.43 -113.08
CA ALA A 5 -30.90 9.38 -113.14
C ALA A 5 -31.29 10.89 -113.02
N THR A 6 -30.78 11.60 -111.99
CA THR A 6 -29.64 12.59 -111.99
C THR A 6 -30.02 14.00 -112.51
N ALA A 7 -29.55 15.15 -112.03
CA ALA A 7 -28.60 15.58 -111.00
C ALA A 7 -28.66 17.14 -110.86
N ALA A 8 -28.14 17.64 -109.72
CA ALA A 8 -27.49 18.96 -109.47
C ALA A 8 -28.35 20.26 -109.53
N PRO A 9 -27.98 21.39 -108.85
CA PRO A 9 -26.65 21.74 -108.30
C PRO A 9 -26.60 22.34 -106.85
N VAL A 10 -25.37 22.46 -106.36
CA VAL A 10 -24.86 23.18 -105.17
C VAL A 10 -24.61 24.66 -105.58
N PRO A 11 -24.91 25.71 -104.75
CA PRO A 11 -24.03 26.15 -103.66
C PRO A 11 -24.67 26.70 -102.36
N HIS A 12 -23.83 26.66 -101.31
CA HIS A 12 -23.86 27.18 -99.93
C HIS A 12 -24.38 28.64 -99.73
N PRO A 13 -24.66 29.14 -98.48
CA PRO A 13 -24.08 28.74 -97.17
C PRO A 13 -25.00 28.77 -95.92
N ARG A 14 -24.37 28.43 -94.76
CA ARG A 14 -24.78 28.57 -93.34
C ARG A 14 -25.53 27.36 -92.76
N ARG A 15 -25.27 26.86 -91.55
CA ARG A 15 -24.27 27.09 -90.49
C ARG A 15 -24.30 25.82 -89.60
N TRP A 16 -23.11 25.36 -89.21
CA TRP A 16 -22.79 24.73 -87.92
C TRP A 16 -23.26 23.29 -87.65
N ARG A 17 -22.34 22.36 -87.95
CA ARG A 17 -22.15 21.11 -87.21
C ARG A 17 -21.48 21.44 -85.87
N ALA A 18 -22.13 21.11 -84.76
CA ALA A 18 -21.49 21.02 -83.44
C ALA A 18 -22.24 20.02 -82.55
N GLY A 19 -22.37 18.77 -83.00
CA GLY A 19 -23.01 17.70 -82.22
C GLY A 19 -22.06 16.57 -81.79
N ALA A 20 -20.88 16.45 -82.39
CA ALA A 20 -20.02 15.28 -82.21
C ALA A 20 -18.65 15.58 -81.56
N LEU A 21 -18.29 16.86 -81.37
CA LEU A 21 -17.07 17.24 -80.63
C LEU A 21 -17.34 17.49 -79.13
N ALA A 22 -18.61 17.56 -78.72
CA ALA A 22 -19.00 17.80 -77.32
C ALA A 22 -18.89 16.54 -76.44
N LEU A 23 -19.01 15.34 -77.00
CA LEU A 23 -18.85 14.10 -76.22
C LEU A 23 -17.40 13.68 -75.99
N ALA A 24 -16.47 14.06 -76.88
CA ALA A 24 -15.05 13.76 -76.70
C ALA A 24 -14.34 14.78 -75.79
N LEU A 25 -14.84 16.02 -75.69
CA LEU A 25 -14.33 17.02 -74.74
C LEU A 25 -14.94 16.88 -73.33
N ALA A 26 -16.14 16.29 -73.21
CA ALA A 26 -16.74 15.97 -71.91
C ALA A 26 -16.08 14.76 -71.22
N ALA A 27 -15.44 13.86 -71.98
CA ALA A 27 -14.69 12.74 -71.43
C ALA A 27 -13.26 13.11 -70.98
N ALA A 28 -12.74 14.28 -71.37
CA ALA A 28 -11.41 14.76 -70.98
C ALA A 28 -11.43 15.91 -69.96
N LEU A 29 -12.62 16.41 -69.59
CA LEU A 29 -12.82 17.37 -68.48
C LEU A 29 -13.59 16.75 -67.29
N GLY A 30 -13.94 15.45 -67.39
CA GLY A 30 -14.57 14.66 -66.32
C GLY A 30 -13.59 13.92 -65.42
N SER A 31 -12.28 14.13 -65.56
CA SER A 31 -11.31 13.82 -64.51
C SER A 31 -11.13 15.05 -63.63
N SER A 32 -12.21 15.45 -62.94
CA SER A 32 -12.01 16.15 -61.68
C SER A 32 -11.12 15.22 -60.86
N ALA A 33 -9.91 15.68 -60.51
CA ALA A 33 -9.11 15.02 -59.49
C ALA A 33 -10.08 14.64 -58.38
N ALA A 34 -10.28 13.33 -58.15
CA ALA A 34 -11.12 12.87 -57.06
C ALA A 34 -10.53 13.55 -55.83
N TRP A 35 -11.23 14.56 -55.31
CA TRP A 35 -10.78 15.26 -54.12
C TRP A 35 -10.59 14.16 -53.08
N ALA A 36 -9.36 14.03 -52.60
CA ALA A 36 -9.09 13.13 -51.50
C ALA A 36 -9.99 13.59 -50.36
N ALA A 37 -10.96 12.74 -50.05
CA ALA A 37 -12.00 13.02 -49.09
C ALA A 37 -11.94 11.93 -48.05
N ILE A 38 -12.14 12.33 -46.80
CA ILE A 38 -12.25 11.40 -45.69
C ILE A 38 -13.27 10.32 -46.01
N LEU A 39 -12.89 9.07 -45.76
CA LEU A 39 -13.74 7.91 -46.01
C LEU A 39 -15.12 8.10 -45.37
N PRO A 40 -16.23 7.72 -46.06
CA PRO A 40 -17.57 7.86 -45.50
C PRO A 40 -17.75 7.19 -44.12
N THR A 41 -17.03 6.08 -43.88
CA THR A 41 -17.02 5.38 -42.59
C THR A 41 -16.34 6.15 -41.47
N GLU A 42 -15.27 6.90 -41.78
CA GLU A 42 -14.57 7.75 -40.81
C GLU A 42 -15.41 9.01 -40.51
N ARG A 43 -15.99 9.62 -41.55
CA ARG A 43 -16.95 10.73 -41.36
C ARG A 43 -18.12 10.29 -40.49
N ALA A 44 -18.71 9.13 -40.76
CA ALA A 44 -19.80 8.58 -39.95
C ALA A 44 -19.38 8.43 -38.47
N ALA A 45 -18.18 7.91 -38.21
CA ALA A 45 -17.65 7.79 -36.84
C ALA A 45 -17.53 9.15 -36.13
N LEU A 46 -17.07 10.19 -36.83
CA LEU A 46 -17.02 11.54 -36.27
C LEU A 46 -18.41 12.10 -36.00
N THR A 47 -19.34 12.00 -36.96
CA THR A 47 -20.71 12.52 -36.77
C THR A 47 -21.49 11.74 -35.70
N ASP A 48 -21.24 10.44 -35.56
CA ASP A 48 -21.79 9.62 -34.49
C ASP A 48 -21.29 10.12 -33.13
N LEU A 49 -19.98 10.36 -32.99
CA LEU A 49 -19.39 10.91 -31.76
C LEU A 49 -20.00 12.29 -31.44
N TYR A 50 -20.15 13.14 -32.45
CA TYR A 50 -20.82 14.43 -32.28
C TYR A 50 -22.25 14.25 -31.74
N SER A 51 -23.02 13.32 -32.30
CA SER A 51 -24.40 13.08 -31.86
C SER A 51 -24.49 12.43 -30.47
N SER A 52 -23.56 11.51 -30.13
CA SER A 52 -23.60 10.71 -28.90
C SER A 52 -22.99 11.41 -27.70
N ALA A 53 -22.16 12.43 -27.93
CA ALA A 53 -21.45 13.18 -26.90
C ALA A 53 -21.92 14.64 -26.78
N ASP A 54 -23.16 14.94 -27.22
CA ASP A 54 -23.79 16.26 -27.09
C ASP A 54 -23.06 17.40 -27.83
N GLY A 55 -22.68 17.13 -29.09
CA GLY A 55 -21.92 17.99 -29.99
C GLY A 55 -22.37 19.45 -30.08
N ALA A 56 -23.68 19.68 -29.99
CA ALA A 56 -24.26 21.01 -30.07
C ALA A 56 -23.83 21.93 -28.92
N HIS A 57 -23.45 21.36 -27.77
CA HIS A 57 -23.10 22.09 -26.54
C HIS A 57 -21.62 22.00 -26.17
N TRP A 58 -20.76 21.45 -27.03
CA TRP A 58 -19.32 21.48 -26.80
C TRP A 58 -18.82 22.92 -26.74
N ARG A 59 -17.77 23.17 -25.96
CA ARG A 59 -17.16 24.51 -25.88
C ARG A 59 -16.62 24.98 -27.23
N ASN A 60 -16.11 24.04 -28.02
CA ASN A 60 -15.63 24.23 -29.37
C ASN A 60 -16.11 23.07 -30.25
N ASN A 61 -17.12 23.37 -31.06
CA ASN A 61 -17.65 22.50 -32.12
C ASN A 61 -17.47 23.15 -33.50
N ALA A 62 -16.49 24.04 -33.68
CA ALA A 62 -16.34 24.77 -34.93
C ALA A 62 -16.18 23.82 -36.14
N ASN A 63 -16.95 24.12 -37.19
CA ASN A 63 -17.05 23.39 -38.46
C ASN A 63 -17.60 21.96 -38.39
N TRP A 64 -17.88 21.42 -37.20
CA TRP A 64 -18.51 20.11 -37.05
C TRP A 64 -19.87 20.07 -37.76
N MET A 65 -20.20 18.92 -38.33
CA MET A 65 -21.39 18.75 -39.19
C MET A 65 -21.37 19.56 -40.51
N GLY A 66 -20.21 20.12 -40.89
CA GLY A 66 -20.01 20.75 -42.20
C GLY A 66 -20.15 19.79 -43.38
N ALA A 67 -20.10 20.32 -44.61
CA ALA A 67 -20.24 19.52 -45.85
C ALA A 67 -19.21 18.38 -45.93
N ALA A 68 -19.52 17.31 -46.67
CA ALA A 68 -18.58 16.21 -46.90
C ALA A 68 -17.28 16.71 -47.55
N GLY A 69 -16.13 16.25 -47.05
CA GLY A 69 -14.81 16.72 -47.48
C GLY A 69 -14.26 17.91 -46.67
N THR A 70 -14.98 18.41 -45.67
CA THR A 70 -14.51 19.51 -44.79
C THR A 70 -13.95 19.02 -43.45
N GLU A 71 -13.95 17.72 -43.20
CA GLU A 71 -13.66 17.09 -41.88
C GLU A 71 -12.30 17.51 -41.33
N CYS A 72 -11.30 17.69 -42.19
CA CYS A 72 -9.95 18.09 -41.79
C CYS A 72 -9.86 19.54 -41.28
N THR A 73 -10.93 20.32 -41.39
CA THR A 73 -11.06 21.67 -40.82
C THR A 73 -11.89 21.69 -39.54
N TRP A 74 -12.44 20.55 -39.12
CA TRP A 74 -13.25 20.45 -37.90
C TRP A 74 -12.36 20.62 -36.68
N ALA A 75 -12.86 21.39 -35.70
CA ALA A 75 -12.11 21.65 -34.48
C ALA A 75 -11.68 20.33 -33.81
N GLY A 76 -10.37 20.18 -33.58
CA GLY A 76 -9.80 18.99 -32.95
C GLY A 76 -9.54 17.80 -33.88
N VAL A 77 -9.94 17.86 -35.16
CA VAL A 77 -9.64 16.82 -36.15
C VAL A 77 -8.35 17.14 -36.89
N THR A 78 -7.48 16.14 -37.09
CA THR A 78 -6.29 16.22 -37.93
C THR A 78 -6.27 15.06 -38.90
N CYS A 79 -5.91 15.33 -40.15
CA CYS A 79 -5.85 14.34 -41.21
C CYS A 79 -4.42 14.07 -41.67
N ASP A 80 -4.24 13.01 -42.45
CA ASP A 80 -3.01 12.77 -43.20
C ASP A 80 -2.76 13.85 -44.27
N ALA A 81 -1.54 13.89 -44.82
CA ALA A 81 -1.16 14.86 -45.84
C ALA A 81 -2.02 14.77 -47.12
N ALA A 82 -2.58 13.58 -47.38
CA ALA A 82 -3.48 13.34 -48.49
C ALA A 82 -4.92 13.77 -48.20
N GLN A 83 -5.30 14.11 -46.96
CA GLN A 83 -6.68 14.38 -46.53
C GLN A 83 -7.65 13.22 -46.82
N SER A 84 -7.15 11.99 -46.82
CA SER A 84 -7.91 10.76 -47.02
C SER A 84 -8.28 10.06 -45.72
N HIS A 85 -7.52 10.31 -44.65
CA HIS A 85 -7.71 9.65 -43.37
C HIS A 85 -7.56 10.61 -42.19
N VAL A 86 -8.37 10.39 -41.15
CA VAL A 86 -8.23 11.06 -39.84
C VAL A 86 -7.10 10.40 -39.06
N THR A 87 -6.08 11.17 -38.70
CA THR A 87 -4.88 10.69 -38.00
C THR A 87 -4.79 11.16 -36.55
N ALA A 88 -5.49 12.22 -36.15
CA ALA A 88 -5.63 12.58 -34.74
C ALA A 88 -6.99 13.23 -34.43
N LEU A 89 -7.48 12.97 -33.22
CA LEU A 89 -8.69 13.55 -32.66
C LEU A 89 -8.39 14.08 -31.26
N ARG A 90 -8.43 15.41 -31.08
CA ARG A 90 -8.09 16.13 -29.85
C ARG A 90 -9.25 17.02 -29.43
N LEU A 91 -10.07 16.54 -28.49
CA LEU A 91 -11.28 17.19 -27.99
C LEU A 91 -11.25 17.32 -26.45
N ASN A 92 -10.05 17.46 -25.88
CA ASN A 92 -9.87 17.63 -24.44
C ASN A 92 -10.43 18.95 -23.92
N PHE A 93 -10.92 18.97 -22.67
CA PHE A 93 -11.50 20.14 -22.01
C PHE A 93 -12.66 20.80 -22.76
N ASN A 94 -13.47 20.01 -23.47
CA ASN A 94 -14.45 20.52 -24.43
C ASN A 94 -15.91 20.33 -23.99
N SER A 95 -16.14 19.87 -22.75
CA SER A 95 -17.46 19.59 -22.17
C SER A 95 -18.28 18.57 -22.98
N LEU A 96 -17.62 17.56 -23.59
CA LEU A 96 -18.31 16.44 -24.21
C LEU A 96 -19.11 15.68 -23.16
N LYS A 97 -20.39 15.41 -23.43
CA LYS A 97 -21.29 14.72 -22.48
C LYS A 97 -22.04 13.59 -23.17
N GLY A 98 -21.99 12.39 -22.61
CA GLY A 98 -22.64 11.21 -23.19
C GLY A 98 -21.67 10.06 -23.31
N SER A 99 -21.71 9.29 -24.40
CA SER A 99 -20.84 8.11 -24.58
C SER A 99 -20.03 8.18 -25.86
N VAL A 100 -18.89 7.49 -25.89
CA VAL A 100 -18.08 7.33 -27.09
C VAL A 100 -18.61 6.14 -27.89
N PRO A 101 -19.03 6.32 -29.16
CA PRO A 101 -19.67 5.26 -29.92
C PRO A 101 -18.65 4.24 -30.41
N ALA A 102 -19.06 2.98 -30.55
CA ALA A 102 -18.19 1.91 -31.05
C ALA A 102 -17.69 2.16 -32.49
N THR A 103 -18.44 2.94 -33.28
CA THR A 103 -18.05 3.35 -34.63
C THR A 103 -16.78 4.18 -34.66
N LEU A 104 -16.33 4.76 -33.53
CA LEU A 104 -15.02 5.41 -33.44
C LEU A 104 -13.87 4.48 -33.85
N GLY A 105 -14.03 3.16 -33.66
CA GLY A 105 -13.10 2.12 -34.14
C GLY A 105 -12.83 2.12 -35.65
N ASN A 106 -13.67 2.78 -36.46
CA ASN A 106 -13.47 2.92 -37.90
C ASN A 106 -12.34 3.88 -38.28
N LEU A 107 -11.84 4.71 -37.35
CA LEU A 107 -10.69 5.58 -37.53
C LEU A 107 -9.39 4.76 -37.46
N THR A 108 -9.20 3.84 -38.42
CA THR A 108 -8.11 2.83 -38.37
C THR A 108 -6.70 3.42 -38.51
N ALA A 109 -6.60 4.62 -39.11
CA ALA A 109 -5.36 5.38 -39.27
C ALA A 109 -5.05 6.32 -38.08
N LEU A 110 -5.89 6.30 -37.02
CA LEU A 110 -5.75 7.21 -35.89
C LEU A 110 -4.47 6.91 -35.11
N THR A 111 -3.63 7.93 -34.95
CA THR A 111 -2.38 7.88 -34.20
C THR A 111 -2.49 8.50 -32.81
N ALA A 112 -3.42 9.46 -32.62
CA ALA A 112 -3.64 10.11 -31.33
C ALA A 112 -5.13 10.34 -31.06
N LEU A 113 -5.60 9.86 -29.91
CA LEU A 113 -6.93 10.12 -29.38
C LEU A 113 -6.81 10.81 -28.02
N ASN A 114 -7.26 12.06 -27.92
CA ASN A 114 -7.29 12.80 -26.67
C ASN A 114 -8.69 13.34 -26.38
N LEU A 115 -9.37 12.73 -25.40
CA LEU A 115 -10.70 13.11 -24.92
C LEU A 115 -10.67 13.50 -23.43
N ARG A 116 -9.49 13.82 -22.90
CA ARG A 116 -9.27 14.13 -21.48
C ARG A 116 -10.16 15.27 -20.97
N GLN A 117 -10.58 15.17 -19.71
CA GLN A 117 -11.28 16.23 -18.98
C GLN A 117 -12.56 16.66 -19.69
N ASN A 118 -13.47 15.71 -19.84
CA ASN A 118 -14.83 15.90 -20.34
C ASN A 118 -15.82 15.21 -19.38
N GLU A 119 -17.10 15.18 -19.75
CA GLU A 119 -18.18 14.52 -19.01
C GLU A 119 -18.62 13.24 -19.74
N LEU A 120 -17.69 12.55 -20.41
CA LEU A 120 -17.96 11.29 -21.09
C LEU A 120 -18.20 10.18 -20.08
N SER A 121 -19.08 9.25 -20.43
CA SER A 121 -19.60 8.17 -19.59
C SER A 121 -19.83 6.90 -20.43
N GLY A 122 -20.15 5.79 -19.77
CA GLY A 122 -20.30 4.49 -20.43
C GLY A 122 -18.95 3.80 -20.70
N PRO A 123 -18.93 2.69 -21.46
CA PRO A 123 -17.72 1.92 -21.69
C PRO A 123 -16.73 2.61 -22.64
N ILE A 124 -15.45 2.33 -22.44
CA ILE A 124 -14.43 2.63 -23.46
C ILE A 124 -14.73 1.73 -24.68
N PRO A 125 -14.83 2.29 -25.90
CA PRO A 125 -15.13 1.50 -27.09
C PRO A 125 -14.00 0.52 -27.42
N PRO A 126 -14.26 -0.54 -28.22
CA PRO A 126 -13.22 -1.46 -28.68
C PRO A 126 -12.10 -0.73 -29.44
N LEU A 127 -10.85 -0.96 -29.03
CA LEU A 127 -9.68 -0.27 -29.59
C LEU A 127 -8.91 -1.12 -30.63
N ALA A 128 -9.20 -2.43 -30.72
CA ALA A 128 -8.39 -3.40 -31.48
C ALA A 128 -8.21 -3.08 -32.99
N ALA A 129 -9.08 -2.27 -33.57
CA ALA A 129 -8.99 -1.84 -34.97
C ALA A 129 -8.02 -0.67 -35.20
N MET A 130 -7.73 0.14 -34.18
CA MET A 130 -6.89 1.34 -34.26
C MET A 130 -5.39 0.98 -34.13
N LYS A 131 -4.88 0.14 -35.03
CA LYS A 131 -3.51 -0.42 -34.94
C LYS A 131 -2.39 0.62 -35.06
N GLU A 132 -2.72 1.80 -35.59
CA GLU A 132 -1.81 2.93 -35.76
C GLU A 132 -1.72 3.82 -34.51
N LEU A 133 -2.50 3.52 -33.45
CA LEU A 133 -2.59 4.35 -32.26
C LEU A 133 -1.26 4.37 -31.50
N VAL A 134 -0.75 5.58 -31.27
CA VAL A 134 0.48 5.87 -30.52
C VAL A 134 0.13 6.45 -29.15
N SER A 135 -0.89 7.31 -29.07
CA SER A 135 -1.29 7.98 -27.83
C SER A 135 -2.79 7.89 -27.62
N LEU A 136 -3.20 7.43 -26.44
CA LEU A 136 -4.58 7.46 -25.96
C LEU A 136 -4.64 8.13 -24.59
N ASP A 137 -5.39 9.23 -24.50
CA ASP A 137 -5.67 9.94 -23.25
C ASP A 137 -7.18 10.17 -23.12
N LEU A 138 -7.79 9.48 -22.16
CA LEU A 138 -9.20 9.54 -21.81
C LEU A 138 -9.41 10.01 -20.35
N GLY A 139 -8.36 10.47 -19.68
CA GLY A 139 -8.39 10.72 -18.24
C GLY A 139 -9.36 11.84 -17.80
N GLY A 140 -9.85 11.77 -16.57
CA GLY A 140 -10.78 12.78 -16.02
C GLY A 140 -12.14 12.78 -16.72
N ASN A 141 -12.69 11.60 -16.95
CA ASN A 141 -14.03 11.35 -17.46
C ASN A 141 -14.73 10.35 -16.52
N THR A 142 -16.00 10.05 -16.76
CA THR A 142 -16.79 9.10 -15.97
C THR A 142 -17.01 7.76 -16.69
N PHE A 143 -16.00 7.30 -17.45
CA PHE A 143 -16.05 6.00 -18.13
C PHE A 143 -16.27 4.86 -17.12
N SER A 144 -17.08 3.88 -17.50
CA SER A 144 -17.47 2.74 -16.65
C SER A 144 -17.27 1.39 -17.36
N GLY A 145 -17.39 0.29 -16.62
CA GLY A 145 -17.14 -1.05 -17.16
C GLY A 145 -15.65 -1.37 -17.30
N ALA A 146 -15.33 -2.46 -17.98
CA ALA A 146 -13.95 -2.96 -18.07
C ALA A 146 -13.10 -2.19 -19.08
N ILE A 147 -11.80 -2.10 -18.81
CA ILE A 147 -10.82 -1.65 -19.81
C ILE A 147 -10.80 -2.68 -20.96
N PRO A 148 -11.01 -2.28 -22.22
CA PRO A 148 -11.01 -3.20 -23.35
C PRO A 148 -9.61 -3.77 -23.61
N SER A 149 -9.55 -4.90 -24.33
CA SER A 149 -8.28 -5.50 -24.72
C SER A 149 -7.44 -4.54 -25.58
N LEU A 150 -6.14 -4.47 -25.28
CA LEU A 150 -5.15 -3.69 -26.01
C LEU A 150 -4.37 -4.54 -27.03
N ALA A 151 -4.77 -5.79 -27.23
CA ALA A 151 -4.09 -6.71 -28.13
C ALA A 151 -3.99 -6.13 -29.57
N GLY A 152 -2.78 -6.18 -30.14
CA GLY A 152 -2.52 -5.70 -31.50
C GLY A 152 -2.16 -4.21 -31.62
N LEU A 153 -2.23 -3.43 -30.54
CA LEU A 153 -1.82 -2.01 -30.52
C LEU A 153 -0.30 -1.84 -30.39
N GLY A 154 0.48 -2.51 -31.25
CA GLY A 154 1.94 -2.56 -31.14
C GLY A 154 2.70 -1.23 -31.34
N LYS A 155 1.98 -0.16 -31.73
CA LYS A 155 2.52 1.20 -31.86
C LYS A 155 2.24 2.09 -30.64
N LEU A 156 1.43 1.62 -29.69
CA LEU A 156 1.00 2.39 -28.54
C LEU A 156 2.18 2.70 -27.63
N GLU A 157 2.38 3.99 -27.33
CA GLU A 157 3.42 4.52 -26.44
C GLU A 157 2.83 5.02 -25.12
N THR A 158 1.61 5.58 -25.16
CA THR A 158 0.93 6.14 -23.98
C THR A 158 -0.51 5.66 -23.90
N PHE A 159 -0.87 5.10 -22.75
CA PHE A 159 -2.24 4.70 -22.41
C PHE A 159 -2.64 5.33 -21.06
N GLU A 160 -3.49 6.35 -21.11
CA GLU A 160 -3.94 7.13 -19.96
C GLU A 160 -5.47 7.13 -19.88
N VAL A 161 -6.03 6.48 -18.85
CA VAL A 161 -7.49 6.39 -18.60
C VAL A 161 -7.83 6.63 -17.13
N GLN A 162 -7.03 7.47 -16.47
CA GLN A 162 -7.09 7.76 -15.04
C GLN A 162 -8.33 8.58 -14.64
N GLY A 163 -8.80 8.40 -13.40
CA GLY A 163 -9.85 9.20 -12.79
C GLY A 163 -11.20 8.99 -13.45
N GLY A 164 -11.82 7.84 -13.17
CA GLY A 164 -13.11 7.40 -13.71
C GLY A 164 -13.74 6.28 -12.88
N GLU A 165 -14.66 5.54 -13.49
CA GLU A 165 -15.52 4.54 -12.85
C GLU A 165 -15.28 3.13 -13.45
N LEU A 166 -14.10 2.91 -14.05
CA LEU A 166 -13.75 1.64 -14.68
C LEU A 166 -13.62 0.52 -13.63
N THR A 167 -14.07 -0.68 -13.99
CA THR A 167 -14.09 -1.89 -13.15
C THR A 167 -13.32 -3.04 -13.80
N GLY A 168 -13.25 -4.21 -13.16
CA GLY A 168 -12.48 -5.36 -13.65
C GLY A 168 -10.98 -5.25 -13.36
N GLY A 169 -10.19 -6.09 -14.05
CA GLY A 169 -8.73 -6.09 -13.94
C GLY A 169 -8.05 -5.19 -14.98
N THR A 170 -6.72 -5.05 -14.90
CA THR A 170 -5.97 -4.40 -15.97
C THR A 170 -5.93 -5.30 -17.21
N PRO A 171 -5.90 -4.74 -18.44
CA PRO A 171 -5.67 -5.55 -19.64
C PRO A 171 -4.24 -6.10 -19.65
N ALA A 172 -4.04 -7.25 -20.32
CA ALA A 172 -2.70 -7.77 -20.56
C ALA A 172 -1.94 -6.83 -21.51
N LEU A 173 -0.66 -6.58 -21.22
CA LEU A 173 0.19 -5.69 -22.02
C LEU A 173 1.07 -6.44 -23.04
N THR A 174 0.73 -7.69 -23.32
CA THR A 174 1.48 -8.55 -24.23
C THR A 174 1.53 -7.98 -25.64
N GLY A 175 2.75 -7.85 -26.19
CA GLY A 175 2.98 -7.32 -27.53
C GLY A 175 3.02 -5.80 -27.64
N LEU A 176 2.87 -5.06 -26.53
CA LEU A 176 2.96 -3.60 -26.50
C LEU A 176 4.40 -3.13 -26.30
N ALA A 177 5.30 -3.56 -27.19
CA ALA A 177 6.75 -3.38 -27.05
C ALA A 177 7.22 -1.90 -27.03
N LYS A 178 6.38 -0.96 -27.47
CA LYS A 178 6.63 0.49 -27.47
C LYS A 178 5.96 1.24 -26.32
N LEU A 179 5.12 0.59 -25.52
CA LEU A 179 4.38 1.25 -24.45
C LEU A 179 5.36 1.74 -23.39
N ARG A 180 5.31 3.03 -23.09
CA ARG A 180 6.18 3.72 -22.13
C ARG A 180 5.41 4.10 -20.87
N VAL A 181 4.16 4.54 -21.02
CA VAL A 181 3.31 5.00 -19.91
C VAL A 181 1.99 4.25 -19.92
N PHE A 182 1.68 3.61 -18.79
CA PHE A 182 0.39 2.97 -18.53
C PHE A 182 -0.20 3.52 -17.23
N ASN A 183 -1.26 4.32 -17.33
CA ASN A 183 -1.91 4.94 -16.19
C ASN A 183 -3.43 4.66 -16.17
N VAL A 184 -3.84 3.88 -15.17
CA VAL A 184 -5.25 3.53 -14.90
C VAL A 184 -5.69 3.97 -13.51
N SER A 185 -4.93 4.86 -12.88
CA SER A 185 -5.15 5.27 -11.50
C SER A 185 -6.48 5.98 -11.27
N GLY A 186 -6.99 5.97 -10.04
CA GLY A 186 -8.22 6.66 -9.69
C GLY A 186 -9.49 6.06 -10.33
N ASN A 187 -9.46 4.76 -10.67
CA ASN A 187 -10.62 3.98 -11.10
C ASN A 187 -11.11 3.03 -9.98
N ARG A 188 -12.16 2.25 -10.24
CA ARG A 188 -12.73 1.23 -9.33
C ARG A 188 -12.36 -0.20 -9.75
N LEU A 189 -11.15 -0.40 -10.26
CA LEU A 189 -10.68 -1.71 -10.69
C LEU A 189 -10.65 -2.69 -9.49
N ASP A 190 -11.33 -3.81 -9.63
CA ASP A 190 -11.58 -4.84 -8.59
C ASP A 190 -11.07 -6.24 -8.99
N GLY A 191 -10.54 -6.36 -10.22
CA GLY A 191 -9.86 -7.57 -10.70
C GLY A 191 -8.38 -7.62 -10.33
N GLN A 192 -7.61 -8.39 -11.09
CA GLN A 192 -6.16 -8.53 -10.90
C GLN A 192 -5.37 -7.64 -11.87
N ILE A 193 -4.11 -7.37 -11.52
CA ILE A 193 -3.14 -6.84 -12.48
C ILE A 193 -2.75 -7.98 -13.41
N ALA A 194 -3.14 -7.88 -14.69
CA ALA A 194 -2.78 -8.86 -15.71
C ALA A 194 -1.26 -8.85 -16.01
N PRO A 195 -0.73 -9.91 -16.64
CA PRO A 195 0.69 -9.97 -16.98
C PRO A 195 1.18 -8.78 -17.82
N LEU A 196 2.33 -8.25 -17.40
CA LEU A 196 2.99 -7.10 -18.05
C LEU A 196 4.06 -7.53 -19.06
N ALA A 197 4.30 -8.85 -19.18
CA ALA A 197 5.30 -9.41 -20.07
C ALA A 197 5.04 -9.00 -21.53
N GLY A 198 6.08 -8.49 -22.20
CA GLY A 198 6.02 -8.00 -23.58
C GLY A 198 5.97 -6.47 -23.72
N ALA A 199 5.73 -5.72 -22.63
CA ALA A 199 5.85 -4.26 -22.60
C ALA A 199 7.29 -3.82 -22.25
N SER A 200 8.27 -4.20 -23.06
CA SER A 200 9.71 -4.04 -22.74
C SER A 200 10.18 -2.59 -22.61
N ALA A 201 9.47 -1.64 -23.21
CA ALA A 201 9.77 -0.21 -23.14
C ALA A 201 9.02 0.52 -21.99
N LEU A 202 8.28 -0.21 -21.15
CA LEU A 202 7.46 0.39 -20.10
C LEU A 202 8.33 1.09 -19.06
N GLU A 203 8.17 2.40 -18.95
CA GLU A 203 8.89 3.25 -17.99
C GLU A 203 8.04 3.52 -16.75
N GLU A 204 6.73 3.72 -16.93
CA GLU A 204 5.80 4.07 -15.87
C GLU A 204 4.58 3.15 -15.89
N PHE A 205 4.33 2.50 -14.76
CA PHE A 205 3.11 1.76 -14.48
C PHE A 205 2.42 2.34 -13.26
N ASN A 206 1.21 2.86 -13.45
CA ASN A 206 0.40 3.47 -12.39
C ASN A 206 -1.00 2.85 -12.33
N ALA A 207 -1.24 2.07 -11.28
CA ALA A 207 -2.52 1.40 -11.01
C ALA A 207 -3.00 1.65 -9.59
N ASN A 208 -2.82 2.88 -9.09
CA ASN A 208 -3.35 3.29 -7.80
C ASN A 208 -4.89 3.30 -7.85
N THR A 209 -5.55 2.34 -7.20
CA THR A 209 -7.02 2.25 -7.21
C THR A 209 -7.57 2.16 -5.80
N LYS A 210 -8.67 1.43 -5.60
CA LYS A 210 -9.24 1.11 -4.28
C LYS A 210 -9.41 -0.39 -4.05
N GLN A 211 -9.33 -1.22 -5.10
CA GLN A 211 -9.88 -2.59 -5.02
C GLN A 211 -9.10 -3.68 -5.79
N LEU A 212 -8.01 -3.38 -6.52
CA LEU A 212 -7.27 -4.43 -7.25
C LEU A 212 -6.79 -5.53 -6.31
N THR A 213 -6.94 -6.79 -6.72
CA THR A 213 -6.63 -7.98 -5.92
C THR A 213 -5.49 -8.80 -6.53
N GLY A 214 -5.05 -9.83 -5.81
CA GLY A 214 -4.05 -10.79 -6.28
C GLY A 214 -2.61 -10.34 -6.07
N ALA A 215 -1.66 -11.09 -6.62
CA ALA A 215 -0.24 -10.81 -6.51
C ALA A 215 0.20 -9.71 -7.48
N ILE A 216 1.27 -8.98 -7.14
CA ILE A 216 2.00 -8.17 -8.13
C ILE A 216 2.61 -9.13 -9.16
N PRO A 217 2.32 -8.95 -10.48
CA PRO A 217 2.85 -9.83 -11.51
C PRO A 217 4.37 -9.73 -11.60
N ASP A 218 5.00 -10.70 -12.25
CA ASP A 218 6.45 -10.67 -12.46
C ASP A 218 6.86 -9.42 -13.26
N LEU A 219 7.78 -8.65 -12.68
CA LEU A 219 8.32 -7.42 -13.25
C LEU A 219 9.67 -7.64 -13.94
N SER A 220 10.29 -8.81 -13.80
CA SER A 220 11.67 -9.10 -14.20
C SER A 220 11.99 -8.77 -15.67
N ALA A 221 11.00 -8.84 -16.56
CA ALA A 221 11.12 -8.54 -17.98
C ALA A 221 11.09 -7.03 -18.32
N LEU A 222 10.77 -6.16 -17.35
CA LEU A 222 10.56 -4.72 -17.56
C LEU A 222 11.84 -3.92 -17.31
N ALA A 223 12.87 -4.16 -18.13
CA ALA A 223 14.18 -3.54 -17.96
C ALA A 223 14.19 -2.00 -18.05
N ALA A 224 13.19 -1.39 -18.71
CA ALA A 224 13.03 0.06 -18.83
C ALA A 224 12.25 0.69 -17.65
N LEU A 225 11.68 -0.11 -16.75
CA LEU A 225 10.78 0.36 -15.70
C LEU A 225 11.50 1.30 -14.73
N ARG A 226 10.91 2.48 -14.53
CA ARG A 226 11.41 3.55 -13.65
C ARG A 226 10.47 3.77 -12.47
N LEU A 227 9.17 3.74 -12.71
CA LEU A 227 8.15 3.92 -11.69
C LEU A 227 7.15 2.77 -11.75
N PHE A 228 7.01 2.06 -10.63
CA PHE A 228 5.90 1.15 -10.40
C PHE A 228 5.11 1.63 -9.19
N THR A 229 3.84 1.98 -9.40
CA THR A 229 2.94 2.36 -8.31
C THR A 229 1.59 1.65 -8.40
N ALA A 230 1.18 1.06 -7.27
CA ALA A 230 -0.09 0.35 -7.11
C ALA A 230 -0.60 0.46 -5.66
N THR A 231 -0.49 1.66 -5.09
CA THR A 231 -0.92 2.02 -3.74
C THR A 231 -2.44 1.97 -3.59
N ASN A 232 -2.92 1.73 -2.36
CA ASN A 232 -4.34 1.68 -1.99
C ASN A 232 -5.13 0.56 -2.71
N ASN A 233 -4.54 -0.62 -2.84
CA ASN A 233 -5.20 -1.78 -3.42
C ASN A 233 -5.36 -2.90 -2.36
N ARG A 234 -5.71 -4.11 -2.80
CA ARG A 234 -5.80 -5.34 -2.00
C ARG A 234 -4.81 -6.38 -2.53
N LEU A 235 -3.62 -5.93 -2.95
CA LEU A 235 -2.58 -6.81 -3.49
C LEU A 235 -1.98 -7.65 -2.36
N THR A 236 -1.65 -8.91 -2.64
CA THR A 236 -1.34 -9.91 -1.60
C THR A 236 0.12 -10.30 -1.49
N SER A 237 0.95 -10.10 -2.52
CA SER A 237 2.37 -10.43 -2.48
C SER A 237 3.22 -9.66 -3.49
N ILE A 238 4.52 -9.56 -3.18
CA ILE A 238 5.57 -9.06 -4.07
C ILE A 238 6.32 -10.28 -4.62
N THR A 239 6.30 -10.50 -5.94
CA THR A 239 6.90 -11.70 -6.55
C THR A 239 8.43 -11.64 -6.61
N ALA A 240 8.99 -10.68 -7.37
CA ALA A 240 10.43 -10.47 -7.49
C ALA A 240 10.74 -9.05 -7.98
N LEU A 241 11.81 -8.44 -7.45
CA LEU A 241 12.28 -7.11 -7.85
C LEU A 241 13.74 -7.11 -8.33
N ALA A 242 14.50 -8.18 -8.07
CA ALA A 242 15.92 -8.23 -8.35
C ALA A 242 16.22 -7.95 -9.85
N GLY A 243 17.24 -7.13 -10.10
CA GLY A 243 17.71 -6.86 -11.46
C GLY A 243 17.00 -5.73 -12.22
N LEU A 244 15.99 -5.06 -11.64
CA LEU A 244 15.37 -3.88 -12.26
C LEU A 244 16.27 -2.63 -12.15
N ALA A 245 17.38 -2.63 -12.90
CA ALA A 245 18.46 -1.65 -12.78
C ALA A 245 18.05 -0.18 -13.06
N ASN A 246 16.91 0.04 -13.72
CA ASN A 246 16.36 1.37 -14.02
C ASN A 246 15.27 1.84 -13.06
N LEU A 247 14.84 0.99 -12.13
CA LEU A 247 13.77 1.32 -11.19
C LEU A 247 14.24 2.44 -10.27
N ASP A 248 13.53 3.56 -10.30
CA ASP A 248 13.75 4.74 -9.46
C ASP A 248 12.81 4.70 -8.26
N SER A 249 11.55 4.33 -8.47
CA SER A 249 10.52 4.37 -7.43
C SER A 249 9.64 3.12 -7.47
N PHE A 250 9.54 2.43 -6.34
CA PHE A 250 8.64 1.32 -6.11
C PHE A 250 7.68 1.67 -4.97
N ILE A 251 6.40 1.88 -5.29
CA ILE A 251 5.42 2.46 -4.37
C ILE A 251 4.14 1.62 -4.34
N VAL A 252 4.02 0.75 -3.34
CA VAL A 252 2.91 -0.21 -3.21
C VAL A 252 2.33 -0.22 -1.78
N SER A 253 2.40 0.93 -1.11
CA SER A 253 1.85 1.11 0.23
C SER A 253 0.33 0.92 0.29
N SER A 254 -0.18 0.71 1.50
CA SER A 254 -1.62 0.51 1.76
C SER A 254 -2.20 -0.63 0.91
N ASN A 255 -1.66 -1.83 1.11
CA ASN A 255 -2.09 -3.07 0.45
C ASN A 255 -2.25 -4.20 1.49
N GLN A 256 -2.39 -5.45 1.02
CA GLN A 256 -2.43 -6.65 1.85
C GLN A 256 -1.18 -7.51 1.61
N LEU A 257 -0.05 -6.88 1.26
CA LEU A 257 1.16 -7.60 0.86
C LEU A 257 1.69 -8.38 2.07
N GLY A 258 1.73 -9.71 1.95
CA GLY A 258 2.29 -10.60 2.94
C GLY A 258 3.62 -11.22 2.51
N GLY A 259 4.22 -12.00 3.41
CA GLY A 259 5.51 -12.65 3.18
C GLY A 259 6.69 -11.69 3.30
N ALA A 260 7.89 -12.18 2.95
CA ALA A 260 9.12 -11.41 3.02
C ALA A 260 9.26 -10.42 1.87
N ILE A 261 9.90 -9.28 2.15
CA ILE A 261 10.36 -8.37 1.09
C ILE A 261 11.43 -9.13 0.28
N PRO A 262 11.26 -9.28 -1.04
CA PRO A 262 12.23 -10.00 -1.87
C PRO A 262 13.57 -9.23 -1.94
N PRO A 263 14.67 -9.90 -2.34
CA PRO A 263 15.97 -9.25 -2.47
C PRO A 263 15.92 -8.01 -3.39
N LEU A 264 16.50 -6.91 -2.92
CA LEU A 264 16.61 -5.64 -3.66
C LEU A 264 17.92 -5.54 -4.48
N THR A 265 18.58 -6.67 -4.70
CA THR A 265 19.87 -6.73 -5.40
C THR A 265 19.76 -6.25 -6.84
N GLY A 266 20.69 -5.39 -7.26
CA GLY A 266 20.74 -4.86 -8.64
C GLY A 266 19.87 -3.62 -8.88
N LEU A 267 19.17 -3.09 -7.87
CA LEU A 267 18.35 -1.88 -7.96
C LEU A 267 19.17 -0.59 -7.78
N ALA A 268 20.25 -0.43 -8.55
CA ALA A 268 21.26 0.62 -8.34
C ALA A 268 20.73 2.06 -8.51
N ARG A 269 19.59 2.26 -9.20
CA ARG A 269 18.95 3.57 -9.42
C ARG A 269 17.80 3.86 -8.46
N LEU A 270 17.44 2.92 -7.58
CA LEU A 270 16.31 3.08 -6.67
C LEU A 270 16.53 4.24 -5.72
N ARG A 271 15.58 5.16 -5.68
CA ARG A 271 15.51 6.32 -4.79
C ARG A 271 14.43 6.18 -3.73
N SER A 272 13.29 5.60 -4.10
CA SER A 272 12.13 5.55 -3.22
C SER A 272 11.56 4.14 -3.15
N PHE A 273 11.52 3.59 -1.95
CA PHE A 273 10.94 2.28 -1.67
C PHE A 273 9.86 2.43 -0.60
N HIS A 274 8.60 2.26 -0.99
CA HIS A 274 7.42 2.48 -0.16
C HIS A 274 6.56 1.22 -0.14
N VAL A 275 6.58 0.52 0.99
CA VAL A 275 5.80 -0.69 1.25
C VAL A 275 5.09 -0.63 2.60
N GLU A 276 4.96 0.57 3.17
CA GLU A 276 4.26 0.82 4.43
C GLU A 276 2.77 0.45 4.38
N TYR A 277 2.16 0.21 5.55
CA TYR A 277 0.75 -0.21 5.68
C TYR A 277 0.45 -1.50 4.90
N ASN A 278 1.17 -2.56 5.24
CA ASN A 278 1.02 -3.88 4.64
C ASN A 278 1.09 -4.99 5.72
N GLN A 279 1.22 -6.24 5.32
CA GLN A 279 1.32 -7.42 6.19
C GLN A 279 2.67 -8.14 6.00
N LEU A 280 3.70 -7.42 5.55
CA LEU A 280 5.01 -7.99 5.22
C LEU A 280 5.67 -8.50 6.50
N SER A 281 6.33 -9.65 6.42
CA SER A 281 6.94 -10.33 7.57
C SER A 281 8.36 -10.80 7.26
N GLY A 282 9.06 -11.35 8.24
CA GLY A 282 10.45 -11.75 8.07
C GLY A 282 11.43 -10.56 8.08
N PRO A 283 12.73 -10.82 7.84
CA PRO A 283 13.76 -9.80 7.97
C PRO A 283 13.74 -8.78 6.84
N LEU A 284 14.21 -7.57 7.15
CA LEU A 284 14.57 -6.59 6.13
C LEU A 284 15.68 -7.16 5.21
N PRO A 285 15.56 -7.02 3.88
CA PRO A 285 16.59 -7.49 2.95
C PRO A 285 17.86 -6.63 3.07
N ALA A 286 19.00 -7.18 2.61
CA ALA A 286 20.23 -6.41 2.53
C ALA A 286 20.06 -5.18 1.61
N LEU A 287 20.49 -4.02 2.10
CA LEU A 287 20.41 -2.74 1.37
C LEU A 287 21.71 -2.40 0.62
N THR A 288 22.68 -3.32 0.62
CA THR A 288 23.96 -3.15 -0.05
C THR A 288 23.80 -2.88 -1.55
N GLY A 289 24.45 -1.84 -2.05
CA GLY A 289 24.41 -1.46 -3.46
C GLY A 289 23.29 -0.49 -3.83
N LEU A 290 22.42 -0.09 -2.90
CA LEU A 290 21.36 0.91 -3.11
C LEU A 290 21.88 2.35 -2.90
N ALA A 291 23.00 2.72 -3.53
CA ALA A 291 23.69 3.98 -3.28
C ALA A 291 22.89 5.26 -3.63
N ASN A 292 21.77 5.11 -4.35
CA ASN A 292 20.87 6.22 -4.69
C ASN A 292 19.60 6.29 -3.83
N LEU A 293 19.42 5.38 -2.87
CA LEU A 293 18.22 5.32 -2.04
C LEU A 293 18.11 6.58 -1.18
N GLU A 294 16.98 7.26 -1.27
CA GLU A 294 16.65 8.49 -0.53
C GLU A 294 15.55 8.24 0.51
N ASN A 295 14.51 7.49 0.15
CA ASN A 295 13.34 7.22 0.97
C ASN A 295 13.16 5.70 1.14
N PHE A 296 13.16 5.23 2.38
CA PHE A 296 12.91 3.83 2.71
C PHE A 296 11.81 3.72 3.76
N TYR A 297 10.59 3.48 3.31
CA TYR A 297 9.38 3.40 4.13
C TYR A 297 8.84 1.97 4.14
N VAL A 298 9.00 1.34 5.30
CA VAL A 298 8.63 -0.07 5.56
C VAL A 298 7.83 -0.21 6.86
N HIS A 299 7.45 0.92 7.45
CA HIS A 299 6.70 0.98 8.70
C HIS A 299 5.29 0.37 8.58
N ASP A 300 4.63 0.10 9.71
CA ASP A 300 3.28 -0.48 9.76
C ASP A 300 3.21 -1.82 8.99
N ASN A 301 4.06 -2.76 9.41
CA ASN A 301 4.18 -4.12 8.89
C ASN A 301 4.46 -5.11 10.06
N GLN A 302 4.86 -6.35 9.74
CA GLN A 302 5.21 -7.41 10.69
C GLN A 302 6.69 -7.83 10.53
N LEU A 303 7.56 -6.91 10.10
CA LEU A 303 8.96 -7.20 9.81
C LEU A 303 9.73 -7.52 11.08
N THR A 304 10.57 -8.55 11.04
CA THR A 304 11.33 -9.09 12.18
C THR A 304 12.84 -8.93 11.96
N GLY A 305 13.66 -9.39 12.91
CA GLY A 305 15.11 -9.34 12.79
C GLY A 305 15.69 -7.95 13.05
N GLN A 306 16.95 -7.76 12.69
CA GLN A 306 17.67 -6.51 12.93
C GLN A 306 17.57 -5.57 11.72
N ILE A 307 17.74 -4.27 11.96
CA ILE A 307 17.96 -3.30 10.88
C ILE A 307 19.32 -3.64 10.22
N PRO A 308 19.37 -3.91 8.89
CA PRO A 308 20.61 -4.28 8.20
C PRO A 308 21.57 -3.09 8.14
N SER A 309 22.85 -3.33 7.83
CA SER A 309 23.82 -2.25 7.65
C SER A 309 23.33 -1.21 6.64
N LEU A 310 23.51 0.06 6.99
CA LEU A 310 23.20 1.22 6.16
C LEU A 310 24.45 1.76 5.45
N ASP A 311 25.58 1.04 5.53
CA ASP A 311 26.84 1.45 4.91
C ASP A 311 26.69 1.57 3.39
N GLY A 312 27.21 2.67 2.85
CA GLY A 312 27.12 2.98 1.42
C GLY A 312 25.80 3.62 0.96
N LEU A 313 24.82 3.81 1.85
CA LEU A 313 23.58 4.55 1.56
C LEU A 313 23.76 6.07 1.69
N ALA A 314 24.73 6.62 0.96
CA ALA A 314 25.17 8.02 1.09
C ALA A 314 24.12 9.10 0.73
N LYS A 315 22.97 8.69 0.20
CA LYS A 315 21.84 9.58 -0.14
C LYS A 315 20.59 9.32 0.69
N LEU A 316 20.63 8.40 1.66
CA LEU A 316 19.45 8.09 2.46
C LEU A 316 19.08 9.30 3.29
N ARG A 317 17.86 9.80 3.11
CA ARG A 317 17.32 11.00 3.79
C ARG A 317 16.25 10.60 4.79
N PHE A 318 15.40 9.64 4.43
CA PHE A 318 14.26 9.24 5.24
C PHE A 318 14.24 7.72 5.46
N LEU A 319 14.31 7.30 6.73
CA LEU A 319 14.28 5.89 7.14
C LEU A 319 13.15 5.66 8.13
N HIS A 320 12.00 5.19 7.67
CA HIS A 320 10.81 4.99 8.51
C HIS A 320 10.50 3.49 8.62
N VAL A 321 10.75 2.94 9.79
CA VAL A 321 10.67 1.50 10.08
C VAL A 321 9.78 1.19 11.30
N GLN A 322 9.16 2.20 11.93
CA GLN A 322 8.29 2.07 13.10
C GLN A 322 7.13 1.08 12.92
N ASN A 323 6.49 0.67 14.01
CA ASN A 323 5.34 -0.25 13.99
C ASN A 323 5.68 -1.56 13.26
N ASN A 324 6.78 -2.19 13.66
CA ASN A 324 7.23 -3.50 13.20
C ASN A 324 7.65 -4.34 14.43
N GLN A 325 8.36 -5.46 14.20
CA GLN A 325 8.91 -6.36 15.21
C GLN A 325 10.45 -6.39 15.14
N LEU A 326 11.07 -5.28 14.75
CA LEU A 326 12.53 -5.17 14.59
C LEU A 326 13.24 -5.12 15.95
N VAL A 327 14.28 -5.94 16.09
CA VAL A 327 15.00 -6.16 17.37
C VAL A 327 16.46 -5.73 17.26
N GLY A 328 17.14 -5.66 18.41
CA GLY A 328 18.55 -5.32 18.50
C GLY A 328 18.82 -3.83 18.53
N SER A 329 20.09 -3.47 18.38
CA SER A 329 20.52 -2.07 18.27
C SER A 329 20.53 -1.62 16.81
N PRO A 330 20.21 -0.34 16.52
CA PRO A 330 20.32 0.19 15.17
C PRO A 330 21.80 0.27 14.72
N PRO A 331 22.09 0.15 13.41
CA PRO A 331 23.41 0.40 12.85
C PRO A 331 23.74 1.90 12.88
N MET A 332 24.99 2.28 12.55
CA MET A 332 25.36 3.70 12.42
C MET A 332 24.50 4.39 11.34
N PRO A 333 23.93 5.58 11.59
CA PRO A 333 23.21 6.34 10.57
C PRO A 333 24.15 6.82 9.46
N PRO A 334 23.70 6.84 8.19
CA PRO A 334 24.37 7.61 7.15
C PRO A 334 24.34 9.11 7.48
N ASN A 335 25.44 9.82 7.21
CA ASN A 335 25.54 11.27 7.43
C ASN A 335 24.49 12.11 6.65
N SER A 336 23.85 11.53 5.63
CA SER A 336 22.81 12.17 4.82
C SER A 336 21.41 12.13 5.42
N THR A 337 21.21 11.38 6.52
CA THR A 337 19.89 11.12 7.09
C THR A 337 19.30 12.41 7.67
N LEU A 338 18.09 12.75 7.24
CA LEU A 338 17.35 13.93 7.71
C LEU A 338 16.25 13.58 8.71
N SER A 339 15.64 12.41 8.56
CA SER A 339 14.58 11.94 9.45
C SER A 339 14.59 10.42 9.49
N ALA A 340 14.62 9.87 10.71
CA ALA A 340 14.40 8.46 10.94
C ALA A 340 13.34 8.29 12.03
N VAL A 341 12.42 7.36 11.80
CA VAL A 341 11.40 6.98 12.78
C VAL A 341 11.49 5.47 12.94
N MET A 342 11.95 5.06 14.12
CA MET A 342 12.27 3.65 14.39
C MET A 342 11.46 3.06 15.53
N CYS A 343 11.09 3.86 16.52
CA CYS A 343 10.44 3.35 17.72
C CYS A 343 8.96 3.05 17.54
N LYS A 344 8.37 2.33 18.52
CA LYS A 344 7.35 1.29 18.31
C LYS A 344 7.89 0.04 17.61
N ASN A 345 9.17 -0.23 17.81
CA ASN A 345 9.83 -1.51 17.61
C ASN A 345 10.50 -1.95 18.93
N PRO A 346 10.78 -3.24 19.11
CA PRO A 346 11.58 -3.77 20.22
C PRO A 346 13.09 -3.51 20.06
N LEU A 347 13.48 -2.29 19.67
CA LEU A 347 14.88 -1.89 19.57
C LEU A 347 15.44 -1.54 20.95
N ARG A 348 16.76 -1.69 21.10
CA ARG A 348 17.52 -1.31 22.30
C ARG A 348 18.66 -0.37 21.94
N ASN A 349 19.20 0.32 22.94
CA ASN A 349 20.40 1.14 22.75
C ASN A 349 21.58 0.32 22.23
N SER A 350 22.38 0.94 21.36
CA SER A 350 23.67 0.40 20.97
C SER A 350 24.62 0.36 22.18
N PRO A 351 25.45 -0.69 22.32
CA PRO A 351 26.57 -0.70 23.26
C PRO A 351 27.58 0.42 22.98
N ASP A 352 27.65 0.91 21.74
CA ASP A 352 28.46 2.05 21.35
C ASP A 352 27.68 3.37 21.55
N PRO A 353 28.07 4.22 22.52
CA PRO A 353 27.40 5.49 22.76
C PRO A 353 27.41 6.43 21.56
N ALA A 354 28.43 6.36 20.69
CA ALA A 354 28.53 7.21 19.51
C ALA A 354 27.43 6.93 18.49
N VAL A 355 27.01 5.66 18.36
CA VAL A 355 25.88 5.28 17.49
C VAL A 355 24.58 5.89 18.01
N ASN A 356 24.35 5.83 19.34
CA ASN A 356 23.15 6.40 19.93
C ASN A 356 23.11 7.92 19.76
N GLN A 357 24.24 8.58 20.05
CA GLN A 357 24.39 10.03 19.87
C GLN A 357 24.17 10.45 18.40
N ALA A 358 24.74 9.70 17.45
CA ALA A 358 24.57 10.00 16.03
C ALA A 358 23.11 9.92 15.58
N TRP A 359 22.32 8.98 16.13
CA TRP A 359 20.88 8.92 15.86
C TRP A 359 20.10 10.04 16.53
N ASP A 360 20.45 10.44 17.76
CA ASP A 360 19.84 11.59 18.42
C ASP A 360 20.09 12.90 17.65
N GLU A 361 21.28 13.06 17.06
CA GLU A 361 21.66 14.22 16.26
C GLU A 361 21.06 14.20 14.84
N ALA A 362 20.93 13.02 14.22
CA ALA A 362 20.38 12.85 12.87
C ALA A 362 18.86 13.03 12.81
N VAL A 363 18.14 12.94 13.94
CA VAL A 363 16.68 13.07 14.01
C VAL A 363 16.31 14.46 14.54
N THR A 364 15.92 15.38 13.65
CA THR A 364 15.49 16.72 14.08
C THR A 364 14.13 16.67 14.80
N GLY A 365 14.09 17.02 16.09
CA GLY A 365 12.90 17.56 16.75
C GLY A 365 11.99 16.60 17.52
N SER A 366 12.39 15.36 17.80
CA SER A 366 11.52 14.37 18.49
C SER A 366 12.05 13.82 19.83
N GLY A 367 13.07 14.42 20.44
CA GLY A 367 13.73 13.82 21.61
C GLY A 367 14.64 12.65 21.22
N PRO A 368 15.11 11.84 22.19
CA PRO A 368 16.02 10.73 21.91
C PRO A 368 15.43 9.75 20.89
N TRP A 369 16.23 9.22 19.97
CA TRP A 369 15.78 8.31 18.91
C TRP A 369 15.05 7.07 19.47
N ALA A 370 15.42 6.68 20.69
CA ALA A 370 14.90 5.51 21.41
C ALA A 370 13.54 5.76 22.10
N ASP A 371 12.98 6.97 22.01
CA ASP A 371 11.70 7.30 22.66
C ASP A 371 10.54 6.46 22.07
N GLY A 372 9.81 5.77 22.95
CA GLY A 372 8.74 4.83 22.56
C GLY A 372 9.20 3.47 22.03
N CYS A 373 10.49 3.12 22.13
CA CYS A 373 10.97 1.76 21.87
C CYS A 373 10.68 0.85 23.08
N THR A 374 10.39 -0.43 22.83
CA THR A 374 9.99 -1.38 23.90
C THR A 374 11.14 -2.23 24.44
N GLY A 375 12.32 -2.19 23.81
CA GLY A 375 13.49 -2.95 24.23
C GLY A 375 13.53 -4.38 23.67
N SER A 376 14.75 -4.90 23.56
CA SER A 376 15.04 -6.32 23.26
C SER A 376 16.22 -6.80 24.10
N TRP A 377 16.29 -8.11 24.28
CA TRP A 377 17.28 -8.79 25.12
C TRP A 377 17.97 -9.93 24.37
N ASP A 378 19.24 -10.12 24.69
CA ASP A 378 20.05 -11.21 24.17
C ASP A 378 19.87 -12.45 25.03
N VAL A 379 19.61 -13.59 24.39
CA VAL A 379 19.68 -14.91 25.00
C VAL A 379 20.89 -15.63 24.42
N THR A 380 21.91 -15.82 25.26
CA THR A 380 23.19 -16.40 24.86
C THR A 380 23.24 -17.88 25.25
N PRO A 381 23.14 -18.82 24.28
CA PRO A 381 23.35 -20.24 24.56
C PRO A 381 24.85 -20.58 24.55
N THR A 382 25.35 -21.21 25.62
CA THR A 382 26.76 -21.63 25.72
C THR A 382 26.85 -23.05 26.29
N VAL A 383 27.29 -24.05 25.54
CA VAL A 383 27.54 -25.38 26.11
C VAL A 383 28.83 -25.34 26.93
N ARG A 384 28.88 -25.96 28.13
CA ARG A 384 30.09 -25.99 28.97
C ARG A 384 30.51 -27.40 29.36
N ASP A 385 31.81 -27.60 29.53
CA ASP A 385 32.37 -28.84 30.07
C ASP A 385 31.99 -29.02 31.55
N ALA A 386 31.54 -30.23 31.90
CA ALA A 386 31.09 -30.53 33.26
C ALA A 386 32.19 -30.52 34.33
N ARG A 387 33.46 -30.68 33.93
CA ARG A 387 34.62 -30.74 34.83
C ARG A 387 35.38 -29.44 34.90
N THR A 388 35.59 -28.78 33.75
CA THR A 388 36.40 -27.53 33.70
C THR A 388 35.55 -26.27 33.70
N GLY A 389 34.26 -26.35 33.31
CA GLY A 389 33.39 -25.19 33.14
C GLY A 389 33.68 -24.36 31.88
N ASP A 390 34.64 -24.80 31.06
CA ASP A 390 35.02 -24.10 29.82
C ASP A 390 33.92 -24.21 28.76
N PRO A 391 33.71 -23.16 27.95
CA PRO A 391 32.75 -23.20 26.86
C PRO A 391 33.20 -24.19 25.76
N ILE A 392 32.31 -25.09 25.38
CA ILE A 392 32.48 -26.09 24.33
C ILE A 392 31.71 -25.62 23.10
N THR A 393 32.43 -25.33 22.02
CA THR A 393 31.85 -24.85 20.75
C THR A 393 31.89 -25.88 19.63
N ASP A 394 32.59 -27.00 19.82
CA ASP A 394 32.76 -28.07 18.83
C ASP A 394 31.69 -29.18 18.91
N GLY A 395 30.79 -29.10 19.91
CA GLY A 395 29.73 -30.08 20.13
C GLY A 395 30.18 -31.41 20.74
N SER A 396 31.41 -31.51 21.23
CA SER A 396 32.03 -32.76 21.73
C SER A 396 31.29 -33.45 22.87
N THR A 397 30.47 -32.73 23.64
CA THR A 397 29.65 -33.26 24.76
C THR A 397 28.15 -33.17 24.50
N GLY A 398 27.74 -32.28 23.60
CA GLY A 398 26.34 -32.04 23.22
C GLY A 398 26.18 -30.69 22.54
N THR A 399 24.98 -30.41 22.05
CA THR A 399 24.65 -29.19 21.31
C THR A 399 23.38 -28.52 21.84
N VAL A 400 23.28 -27.22 21.60
CA VAL A 400 22.08 -26.41 21.86
C VAL A 400 21.58 -25.80 20.56
N SER A 401 20.26 -25.86 20.31
CA SER A 401 19.62 -25.32 19.12
C SER A 401 18.42 -24.45 19.47
N PRO A 402 18.35 -23.17 19.06
CA PRO A 402 19.36 -22.45 18.27
C PRO A 402 20.70 -22.30 19.01
N GLY A 403 21.81 -22.49 18.29
CA GLY A 403 23.17 -22.40 18.85
C GLY A 403 23.79 -21.00 18.82
N THR A 404 23.11 -20.05 18.18
CA THR A 404 23.53 -18.65 18.11
C THR A 404 22.76 -17.80 19.11
N VAL A 405 23.32 -16.64 19.47
CA VAL A 405 22.62 -15.63 20.28
C VAL A 405 21.28 -15.29 19.64
N GLN A 406 20.21 -15.39 20.42
CA GLN A 406 18.87 -14.99 20.00
C GLN A 406 18.59 -13.59 20.52
N ILE A 407 18.15 -12.68 19.65
CA ILE A 407 17.75 -11.33 20.04
C ILE A 407 16.24 -11.25 19.99
N LEU A 408 15.61 -11.01 21.14
CA LEU A 408 14.16 -11.14 21.28
C LEU A 408 13.54 -9.90 21.94
N PRO A 409 12.28 -9.56 21.60
CA PRO A 409 11.56 -8.47 22.27
C PRO A 409 11.45 -8.67 23.78
N ALA A 410 11.33 -7.57 24.53
CA ALA A 410 10.98 -7.65 25.95
C ALA A 410 9.69 -8.46 26.17
N GLY A 411 9.72 -9.39 27.11
CA GLY A 411 8.60 -10.30 27.41
C GLY A 411 8.42 -11.47 26.45
N ALA A 412 9.21 -11.59 25.38
CA ALA A 412 9.17 -12.73 24.47
C ALA A 412 9.68 -14.01 25.16
N THR A 413 9.29 -15.16 24.59
CA THR A 413 9.72 -16.50 25.01
C THR A 413 10.41 -17.20 23.84
N VAL A 414 11.32 -18.12 24.13
CA VAL A 414 12.04 -18.89 23.11
C VAL A 414 12.35 -20.29 23.63
N GLN A 415 12.39 -21.26 22.73
CA GLN A 415 12.72 -22.64 23.05
C GLN A 415 14.11 -23.00 22.55
N PHE A 416 14.85 -23.70 23.39
CA PHE A 416 16.15 -24.29 23.08
C PHE A 416 16.08 -25.80 23.24
N ILE A 417 16.48 -26.51 22.20
CA ILE A 417 16.61 -27.97 22.20
C ILE A 417 18.05 -28.31 22.61
N LEU A 418 18.18 -29.08 23.68
CA LEU A 418 19.45 -29.53 24.26
C LEU A 418 19.67 -30.99 23.86
N THR A 419 20.66 -31.25 23.01
CA THR A 419 20.91 -32.58 22.46
C THR A 419 22.24 -33.12 22.99
N PRO A 420 22.25 -34.10 23.91
CA PRO A 420 23.48 -34.74 24.36
C PRO A 420 24.19 -35.49 23.22
N ALA A 421 25.52 -35.50 23.24
CA ALA A 421 26.31 -36.37 22.36
C ALA A 421 26.19 -37.84 22.80
N PRO A 422 26.48 -38.82 21.93
CA PRO A 422 26.47 -40.24 22.32
C PRO A 422 27.37 -40.52 23.54
N GLY A 423 26.82 -41.19 24.55
CA GLY A 423 27.52 -41.47 25.82
C GLY A 423 27.56 -40.28 26.79
N TYR A 424 26.71 -39.27 26.58
CA TYR A 424 26.49 -38.17 27.51
C TYR A 424 24.98 -38.01 27.79
N HIS A 425 24.63 -37.51 28.97
CA HIS A 425 23.27 -37.08 29.31
C HIS A 425 23.25 -35.64 29.82
N LEU A 426 22.08 -34.98 29.72
CA LEU A 426 21.89 -33.62 30.20
C LEU A 426 21.88 -33.59 31.73
N PHE A 427 22.71 -32.74 32.33
CA PHE A 427 22.64 -32.49 33.76
C PHE A 427 21.42 -31.61 34.09
N THR A 428 20.52 -32.11 34.94
CA THR A 428 19.21 -31.49 35.20
C THR A 428 19.28 -30.13 35.91
N THR A 429 20.42 -29.82 36.53
CA THR A 429 20.73 -28.53 37.16
C THR A 429 21.95 -27.90 36.50
N PHE A 430 21.74 -26.98 35.56
CA PHE A 430 22.81 -26.25 34.89
C PHE A 430 22.69 -24.74 35.13
N SER A 431 23.80 -24.01 34.98
CA SER A 431 23.83 -22.56 35.16
C SER A 431 22.90 -21.88 34.15
N ARG A 432 21.93 -21.14 34.64
CA ARG A 432 21.02 -20.35 33.80
C ARG A 432 20.71 -19.05 34.48
N THR A 433 20.94 -17.94 33.79
CA THR A 433 20.44 -16.63 34.20
C THR A 433 19.10 -16.32 33.54
N CYS A 434 18.72 -17.07 32.49
CA CYS A 434 17.41 -16.94 31.87
C CYS A 434 16.30 -17.52 32.76
N PRO A 435 15.19 -16.79 32.99
CA PRO A 435 13.99 -17.38 33.57
C PRO A 435 13.47 -18.46 32.61
N GLY A 436 12.91 -19.55 33.12
CA GLY A 436 12.37 -20.60 32.25
C GLY A 436 12.21 -21.97 32.91
N THR A 437 11.65 -22.90 32.15
CA THR A 437 11.43 -24.29 32.57
C THR A 437 12.14 -25.25 31.62
N LEU A 438 12.70 -26.32 32.18
CA LEU A 438 13.27 -27.42 31.43
C LEU A 438 12.27 -28.58 31.46
N SER A 439 11.83 -29.06 30.29
CA SER A 439 10.98 -30.25 30.15
C SER A 439 11.68 -31.24 29.23
N GLY A 440 12.18 -32.33 29.80
CA GLY A 440 13.08 -33.25 29.10
C GLY A 440 14.31 -32.51 28.56
N ASN A 441 14.47 -32.51 27.23
CA ASN A 441 15.56 -31.87 26.52
C ASN A 441 15.21 -30.48 25.95
N VAL A 442 14.06 -29.91 26.31
CA VAL A 442 13.62 -28.60 25.82
C VAL A 442 13.61 -27.59 26.96
N PHE A 443 14.47 -26.58 26.85
CA PHE A 443 14.44 -25.41 27.73
C PHE A 443 13.58 -24.32 27.11
N THR A 444 12.49 -23.94 27.78
CA THR A 444 11.65 -22.80 27.38
C THR A 444 12.01 -21.60 28.24
N ALA A 445 12.67 -20.61 27.64
CA ALA A 445 12.94 -19.33 28.29
C ALA A 445 11.60 -18.60 28.52
N GLY A 446 11.35 -18.22 29.77
CA GLY A 446 10.23 -17.38 30.16
C GLY A 446 10.37 -15.94 29.68
N PRO A 447 9.41 -15.06 30.00
CA PRO A 447 9.41 -13.67 29.55
C PRO A 447 10.72 -12.95 29.90
N LEU A 448 11.44 -12.49 28.88
CA LEU A 448 12.75 -11.85 29.05
C LEU A 448 12.61 -10.41 29.57
N THR A 449 13.32 -10.11 30.66
CA THR A 449 13.38 -8.78 31.28
C THR A 449 14.81 -8.20 31.31
N ALA A 450 15.81 -9.00 30.96
CA ALA A 450 17.21 -8.61 30.85
C ALA A 450 17.95 -9.60 29.93
N ASN A 451 19.16 -9.22 29.48
CA ASN A 451 20.07 -10.15 28.82
C ASN A 451 20.31 -11.36 29.74
N CYS A 452 20.31 -12.55 29.17
CA CYS A 452 20.48 -13.77 29.93
C CYS A 452 21.21 -14.85 29.12
N ALA A 453 21.68 -15.87 29.82
CA ALA A 453 22.41 -16.99 29.27
C ALA A 453 21.82 -18.31 29.74
N ILE A 454 21.95 -19.32 28.88
CA ILE A 454 21.71 -20.71 29.23
C ILE A 454 23.03 -21.46 29.03
N ASP A 455 23.50 -22.10 30.09
CA ASP A 455 24.75 -22.85 30.07
C ASP A 455 24.51 -24.36 30.26
N PRO A 456 23.91 -25.09 29.30
CA PRO A 456 23.67 -26.53 29.45
C PRO A 456 24.99 -27.29 29.63
N VAL A 457 24.99 -28.23 30.58
CA VAL A 457 26.11 -29.09 30.90
C VAL A 457 25.72 -30.54 30.60
N PHE A 458 26.55 -31.23 29.81
CA PHE A 458 26.37 -32.64 29.49
C PHE A 458 27.44 -33.48 30.20
N ILE A 459 27.01 -34.52 30.90
CA ILE A 459 27.90 -35.39 31.69
C ILE A 459 28.06 -36.72 30.99
N LYS A 460 29.30 -37.21 30.93
CA LYS A 460 29.63 -38.51 30.34
C LYS A 460 29.01 -39.64 31.15
N ASP A 461 28.32 -40.55 30.48
CA ASP A 461 27.75 -41.76 31.07
C ASP A 461 28.87 -42.65 31.62
N ALA A 462 28.77 -43.01 32.91
CA ALA A 462 29.74 -43.90 33.54
C ALA A 462 29.58 -45.34 32.99
N ALA A 463 30.69 -45.99 32.66
CA ALA A 463 30.69 -47.38 32.23
C ALA A 463 30.51 -48.32 33.44
N GLY A 464 29.33 -48.91 33.60
CA GLY A 464 29.05 -50.02 34.54
C GLY A 464 27.60 -50.09 35.00
N PRO A 465 27.02 -51.29 35.23
CA PRO A 465 25.62 -51.44 35.62
C PRO A 465 25.45 -51.16 37.12
N GLN A 466 24.37 -50.47 37.51
CA GLN A 466 23.99 -50.34 38.91
C GLN A 466 22.56 -50.82 39.17
N ASP A 467 22.41 -51.50 40.30
CA ASP A 467 21.23 -52.21 40.80
C ASP A 467 20.08 -51.29 41.25
N GLY A 468 18.85 -51.75 41.02
CA GLY A 468 17.64 -51.09 41.51
C GLY A 468 17.25 -51.56 42.92
N MET A 469 17.13 -50.61 43.85
CA MET A 469 16.57 -50.82 45.20
C MET A 469 15.10 -50.37 45.25
N CYS A 470 14.26 -51.12 45.98
CA CYS A 470 12.96 -50.61 46.44
C CYS A 470 13.21 -49.50 47.48
N GLY A 471 12.64 -48.32 47.24
CA GLY A 471 12.81 -47.13 48.06
C GLY A 471 11.84 -47.05 49.25
N SER A 472 12.16 -46.12 50.14
CA SER A 472 11.75 -45.95 51.55
C SER A 472 10.27 -45.79 51.90
N ASP A 473 9.34 -45.82 50.96
CA ASP A 473 7.98 -45.32 51.23
C ASP A 473 7.03 -46.39 51.83
N ASP A 474 7.57 -47.53 52.27
CA ASP A 474 6.80 -48.71 52.70
C ASP A 474 5.91 -48.43 53.93
N GLY A 475 4.61 -48.64 53.78
CA GLY A 475 3.59 -48.32 54.78
C GLY A 475 3.16 -46.84 54.84
N GLN A 476 3.66 -45.97 53.95
CA GLN A 476 3.35 -44.53 53.93
C GLN A 476 2.32 -44.18 52.85
N VAL A 477 1.31 -43.41 53.26
CA VAL A 477 0.26 -42.83 52.42
C VAL A 477 0.48 -41.32 52.37
N LEU A 478 0.57 -40.77 51.16
CA LEU A 478 1.13 -39.47 50.77
C LEU A 478 0.08 -38.67 49.95
N SER A 479 0.24 -37.35 49.82
CA SER A 479 -0.65 -36.50 49.00
C SER A 479 -0.40 -36.58 47.49
N ALA A 480 0.67 -37.26 47.06
CA ALA A 480 1.03 -37.53 45.66
C ALA A 480 1.69 -38.92 45.53
N PRO A 481 1.55 -39.61 44.38
CA PRO A 481 2.35 -40.80 44.08
C PRO A 481 3.85 -40.41 44.02
N PRO A 482 4.74 -41.14 44.70
CA PRO A 482 6.18 -40.88 44.62
C PRO A 482 6.69 -41.16 43.20
N SER A 483 7.54 -40.27 42.67
CA SER A 483 8.39 -40.65 41.54
C SER A 483 9.42 -41.67 42.02
N ASN A 484 9.59 -42.74 41.23
CA ASN A 484 10.52 -43.88 41.39
C ASN A 484 9.97 -45.14 42.07
N LEU A 485 8.72 -45.53 41.74
CA LEU A 485 8.16 -46.84 42.09
C LEU A 485 9.01 -48.03 41.58
N CYS A 486 9.84 -47.83 40.55
CA CYS A 486 10.98 -48.67 40.18
C CYS A 486 12.09 -47.81 39.58
N SER A 487 13.36 -48.18 39.81
CA SER A 487 14.56 -47.60 39.18
C SER A 487 14.88 -48.19 37.78
N ALA A 488 14.20 -49.27 37.37
CA ALA A 488 14.14 -49.79 35.99
C ALA A 488 12.93 -50.74 35.79
N GLY A 489 12.36 -50.78 34.58
CA GLY A 489 11.19 -51.58 34.19
C GLY A 489 9.90 -50.77 34.09
N THR A 490 9.05 -51.08 33.10
CA THR A 490 7.81 -50.35 32.76
C THR A 490 6.64 -50.68 33.71
N PRO A 491 6.13 -49.71 34.49
CA PRO A 491 4.82 -49.83 35.12
C PRO A 491 3.73 -49.52 34.10
N SER A 492 2.79 -50.44 33.98
CA SER A 492 1.56 -50.32 33.17
C SER A 492 0.62 -49.25 33.73
N VAL A 493 -0.09 -48.59 32.80
CA VAL A 493 -0.99 -47.43 32.97
C VAL A 493 -1.84 -47.43 34.25
N LEU A 494 -1.77 -46.32 34.99
CA LEU A 494 -2.75 -45.90 36.00
C LEU A 494 -3.44 -44.62 35.50
N SER A 495 -4.76 -44.66 35.37
CA SER A 495 -5.61 -43.54 34.97
C SER A 495 -6.48 -43.07 36.15
N GLY A 496 -6.52 -41.76 36.41
CA GLY A 496 -7.42 -41.12 37.38
C GLY A 496 -6.69 -40.16 38.33
N SER A 497 -7.44 -39.25 38.97
CA SER A 497 -6.91 -38.27 39.93
C SER A 497 -7.62 -38.35 41.30
N GLY A 498 -6.82 -38.32 42.38
CA GLY A 498 -7.24 -38.15 43.78
C GLY A 498 -6.45 -39.03 44.76
N PRO A 499 -6.25 -38.62 46.03
CA PRO A 499 -5.33 -39.30 46.95
C PRO A 499 -5.87 -40.68 47.38
N TRP A 500 -5.03 -41.73 47.31
CA TRP A 500 -5.28 -43.09 47.81
C TRP A 500 -4.01 -43.71 48.43
N SER A 501 -4.19 -44.61 49.41
CA SER A 501 -3.15 -45.37 50.11
C SER A 501 -2.60 -46.54 49.28
N TRP A 502 -1.27 -46.75 49.27
CA TRP A 502 -0.62 -47.83 48.49
C TRP A 502 0.38 -48.67 49.31
N SER A 503 0.45 -49.96 48.98
CA SER A 503 1.46 -50.95 49.40
C SER A 503 1.77 -51.87 48.21
N CYS A 504 3.05 -52.20 47.96
CA CYS A 504 3.44 -53.18 46.94
C CYS A 504 4.57 -54.09 47.46
N ALA A 505 4.50 -55.38 47.12
CA ALA A 505 5.45 -56.43 47.48
C ALA A 505 5.76 -57.35 46.28
N GLY A 506 7.03 -57.76 46.10
CA GLY A 506 7.40 -58.88 45.21
C GLY A 506 8.84 -58.88 44.67
N THR A 507 9.51 -60.05 44.73
CA THR A 507 10.88 -60.36 44.29
C THR A 507 10.90 -61.29 43.07
N GLY A 508 11.95 -61.21 42.22
CA GLY A 508 12.23 -62.23 41.18
C GLY A 508 12.31 -61.74 39.73
N ALA A 509 13.32 -60.92 39.38
CA ALA A 509 13.79 -60.73 38.00
C ALA A 509 12.74 -60.34 36.94
N GLY A 510 11.78 -59.48 37.30
CA GLY A 510 10.80 -58.90 36.37
C GLY A 510 9.69 -59.86 35.93
N ALA A 511 8.47 -59.66 36.44
CA ALA A 511 7.24 -60.04 35.71
C ALA A 511 5.95 -59.42 36.25
N THR A 512 5.77 -59.23 37.57
CA THR A 512 4.46 -58.81 38.10
C THR A 512 4.52 -58.21 39.51
N ALA A 513 4.04 -56.97 39.66
CA ALA A 513 3.63 -56.39 40.95
C ALA A 513 2.28 -55.67 40.77
N GLN A 514 1.32 -55.88 41.70
CA GLN A 514 -0.05 -55.33 41.68
C GLN A 514 -0.33 -54.52 42.97
N CYS A 515 -1.17 -53.48 42.86
CA CYS A 515 -1.40 -52.45 43.89
C CYS A 515 -2.88 -51.93 43.81
N SER A 516 -3.60 -51.58 44.91
CA SER A 516 -5.02 -51.04 44.92
C SER A 516 -5.48 -50.30 46.21
N ALA A 517 -6.42 -49.28 46.15
CA ALA A 517 -7.39 -48.86 47.23
C ALA A 517 -8.46 -47.75 46.83
N GLN A 518 -9.60 -47.61 47.58
CA GLN A 518 -10.92 -46.95 47.22
C GLN A 518 -11.54 -45.88 48.19
N LYS A 519 -12.64 -45.19 47.74
CA LYS A 519 -13.28 -43.88 48.13
C LYS A 519 -14.54 -43.85 49.02
N ALA A 520 -14.73 -42.75 49.76
CA ALA A 520 -16.02 -42.19 50.24
C ALA A 520 -15.93 -40.63 50.25
N GLY A 521 -16.49 -39.79 49.35
CA GLY A 521 -17.90 -39.44 49.03
C GLY A 521 -18.31 -38.15 49.78
N GLY A 522 -18.73 -36.97 49.24
CA GLY A 522 -18.83 -36.38 47.90
C GLY A 522 -19.26 -34.87 47.94
N GLN A 523 -19.23 -34.20 46.77
CA GLN A 523 -19.65 -32.80 46.40
C GLN A 523 -18.57 -31.70 46.57
N GLY A 524 -18.25 -30.80 45.62
CA GLY A 524 -18.88 -30.43 44.33
C GLY A 524 -19.15 -28.91 44.24
N GLY A 525 -18.18 -28.10 43.79
CA GLY A 525 -18.40 -26.77 43.18
C GLY A 525 -18.66 -25.55 44.11
N GLN A 526 -17.72 -24.61 44.17
CA GLN A 526 -18.02 -23.21 44.51
C GLN A 526 -18.08 -22.39 43.21
N GLY A 527 -19.28 -21.95 42.84
CA GLY A 527 -19.51 -21.01 41.73
C GLY A 527 -20.01 -19.67 42.24
N TRP A 528 -19.60 -18.58 41.60
CA TRP A 528 -19.96 -17.20 41.90
C TRP A 528 -21.09 -16.71 40.99
N LEU A 529 -22.05 -15.98 41.56
CA LEU A 529 -23.22 -15.45 40.85
C LEU A 529 -22.90 -14.08 40.23
N VAL A 530 -23.18 -13.93 38.93
CA VAL A 530 -23.08 -12.67 38.18
C VAL A 530 -24.48 -12.23 37.75
N THR A 531 -24.83 -10.98 38.06
CA THR A 531 -26.17 -10.41 37.76
C THR A 531 -26.04 -9.25 36.78
N ALA A 532 -26.84 -9.25 35.72
CA ALA A 532 -26.88 -8.19 34.71
C ALA A 532 -28.10 -7.28 34.93
N VAL A 533 -27.88 -5.96 34.98
CA VAL A 533 -28.94 -4.96 35.17
C VAL A 533 -28.83 -3.86 34.12
N VAL A 534 -29.98 -3.42 33.59
CA VAL A 534 -30.08 -2.32 32.62
C VAL A 534 -30.61 -1.09 33.34
N ASN A 535 -29.88 0.03 33.27
CA ASN A 535 -30.28 1.26 33.93
C ASN A 535 -30.95 2.23 32.94
N GLY A 536 -32.28 2.28 32.95
CA GLY A 536 -33.10 3.12 32.06
C GLY A 536 -33.64 2.43 30.79
N PRO A 537 -34.47 3.13 29.97
CA PRO A 537 -35.01 2.56 28.73
C PRO A 537 -33.96 2.64 27.62
N GLY A 538 -33.60 1.51 27.01
CA GLY A 538 -32.61 1.47 25.93
C GLY A 538 -32.17 0.09 25.42
N GLY A 539 -32.52 -1.00 26.11
CA GLY A 539 -32.21 -2.36 25.69
C GLY A 539 -32.56 -3.41 26.76
N THR A 540 -32.23 -4.68 26.49
CA THR A 540 -32.36 -5.79 27.46
C THR A 540 -31.04 -6.56 27.58
N ALA A 541 -30.89 -7.36 28.65
CA ALA A 541 -29.70 -8.18 28.89
C ALA A 541 -30.09 -9.64 29.14
N ALA A 542 -29.38 -10.59 28.50
CA ALA A 542 -29.60 -12.02 28.73
C ALA A 542 -28.26 -12.80 28.75
N PRO A 543 -28.08 -13.76 29.69
CA PRO A 543 -28.97 -14.07 30.82
C PRO A 543 -28.96 -12.98 31.91
N ALA A 544 -30.08 -12.78 32.63
CA ALA A 544 -30.19 -11.78 33.69
C ALA A 544 -29.37 -12.16 34.95
N THR A 545 -29.21 -13.45 35.21
CA THR A 545 -28.31 -14.00 36.23
C THR A 545 -27.58 -15.23 35.67
N GLN A 546 -26.30 -15.37 36.01
CA GLN A 546 -25.45 -16.47 35.55
C GLN A 546 -24.49 -16.89 36.67
N THR A 547 -24.44 -18.18 36.99
CA THR A 547 -23.48 -18.72 37.96
C THR A 547 -22.27 -19.30 37.23
N VAL A 548 -21.06 -18.86 37.57
CA VAL A 548 -19.81 -19.30 36.93
C VAL A 548 -18.84 -19.87 37.96
N ALA A 549 -18.04 -20.87 37.60
CA ALA A 549 -17.03 -21.43 38.51
C ALA A 549 -15.95 -20.37 38.86
N SER A 550 -15.33 -20.48 40.03
CA SER A 550 -14.26 -19.56 40.45
C SER A 550 -13.15 -19.46 39.40
N GLY A 551 -12.87 -18.24 38.92
CA GLY A 551 -11.88 -17.95 37.87
C GLY A 551 -12.42 -18.00 36.42
N ALA A 552 -13.67 -18.43 36.21
CA ALA A 552 -14.33 -18.38 34.90
C ALA A 552 -14.94 -17.00 34.61
N ARG A 553 -15.18 -16.69 33.33
CA ARG A 553 -15.79 -15.42 32.88
C ARG A 553 -17.27 -15.62 32.58
N ALA A 554 -18.10 -14.64 32.95
CA ALA A 554 -19.50 -14.59 32.56
C ALA A 554 -19.66 -13.87 31.22
N SER A 555 -20.66 -14.28 30.44
CA SER A 555 -20.94 -13.73 29.10
C SER A 555 -22.40 -13.31 29.05
N ILE A 556 -22.62 -12.02 28.83
CA ILE A 556 -23.92 -11.36 28.80
C ILE A 556 -24.10 -10.74 27.42
N THR A 557 -25.26 -10.94 26.80
CA THR A 557 -25.58 -10.28 25.53
C THR A 557 -26.56 -9.13 25.79
N ALA A 558 -26.14 -7.92 25.44
CA ALA A 558 -26.92 -6.70 25.51
C ALA A 558 -27.66 -6.50 24.18
N THR A 559 -28.98 -6.40 24.20
CA THR A 559 -29.79 -6.19 22.98
C THR A 559 -30.36 -4.76 23.01
N PRO A 560 -29.76 -3.79 22.26
CA PRO A 560 -30.28 -2.44 22.19
C PRO A 560 -31.67 -2.40 21.52
N GLN A 561 -32.52 -1.48 21.95
CA GLN A 561 -33.71 -1.13 21.19
C GLN A 561 -33.33 -0.38 19.89
N PRO A 562 -34.18 -0.37 18.85
CA PRO A 562 -33.88 0.33 17.59
C PRO A 562 -33.44 1.78 17.82
N SER A 563 -32.39 2.20 17.11
CA SER A 563 -31.73 3.51 17.21
C SER A 563 -30.85 3.76 18.43
N TYR A 564 -30.72 2.80 19.35
CA TYR A 564 -29.77 2.89 20.47
C TYR A 564 -28.55 1.99 20.21
N MET A 565 -27.37 2.40 20.67
CA MET A 565 -26.16 1.60 20.74
C MET A 565 -25.69 1.46 22.19
N LEU A 566 -25.10 0.31 22.53
CA LEU A 566 -24.47 0.09 23.82
C LEU A 566 -23.24 1.00 23.92
N VAL A 567 -23.25 1.92 24.88
CA VAL A 567 -22.18 2.92 25.07
C VAL A 567 -21.37 2.68 26.34
N GLY A 568 -21.83 1.78 27.20
CA GLY A 568 -21.14 1.42 28.43
C GLY A 568 -21.59 0.09 29.00
N ALA A 569 -20.63 -0.68 29.50
CA ALA A 569 -20.84 -1.79 30.41
C ALA A 569 -19.85 -1.65 31.56
N SER A 570 -20.34 -1.56 32.80
CA SER A 570 -19.51 -1.31 33.98
C SER A 570 -19.86 -2.25 35.12
N GLY A 571 -18.87 -2.62 35.95
CA GLY A 571 -19.01 -3.62 37.00
C GLY A 571 -18.43 -5.00 36.60
N CYS A 572 -17.94 -5.77 37.57
CA CYS A 572 -17.25 -7.06 37.36
C CYS A 572 -16.04 -7.06 36.40
N GLY A 573 -15.41 -5.90 36.14
CA GLY A 573 -14.38 -5.77 35.11
C GLY A 573 -14.92 -6.08 33.70
N ALA A 574 -16.20 -5.80 33.47
CA ALA A 574 -16.85 -6.05 32.20
C ALA A 574 -16.29 -5.17 31.08
N THR A 575 -16.05 -5.79 29.93
CA THR A 575 -15.73 -5.12 28.68
C THR A 575 -16.75 -5.54 27.64
N PHE A 576 -17.05 -4.66 26.68
CA PHE A 576 -17.98 -4.98 25.61
C PHE A 576 -17.33 -4.80 24.23
N SER A 577 -17.76 -5.64 23.29
CA SER A 577 -17.43 -5.54 21.88
C SER A 577 -18.72 -5.77 21.10
N GLY A 578 -19.18 -4.70 20.43
CA GLY A 578 -20.54 -4.66 19.89
C GLY A 578 -21.58 -4.82 21.01
N ASN A 579 -22.46 -5.81 20.87
CA ASN A 579 -23.54 -6.11 21.81
C ASN A 579 -23.17 -7.21 22.83
N ALA A 580 -21.98 -7.78 22.74
CA ALA A 580 -21.52 -8.83 23.64
C ALA A 580 -20.68 -8.23 24.78
N VAL A 581 -21.03 -8.59 26.01
CA VAL A 581 -20.40 -8.10 27.24
C VAL A 581 -19.80 -9.30 27.97
N THR A 582 -18.50 -9.23 28.23
CA THR A 582 -17.76 -10.30 28.93
C THR A 582 -17.10 -9.75 30.18
N THR A 583 -17.21 -10.46 31.29
CA THR A 583 -16.54 -10.05 32.53
C THR A 583 -15.05 -10.41 32.52
N ALA A 584 -14.31 -9.84 33.48
CA ALA A 584 -13.05 -10.43 33.91
C ALA A 584 -13.31 -11.78 34.62
N ALA A 585 -12.23 -12.51 34.94
CA ALA A 585 -12.33 -13.76 35.69
C ALA A 585 -13.00 -13.52 37.05
N VAL A 586 -14.11 -14.22 37.32
CA VAL A 586 -14.97 -13.94 38.47
C VAL A 586 -14.48 -14.74 39.67
N THR A 587 -14.01 -14.04 40.70
CA THR A 587 -13.52 -14.64 41.95
C THR A 587 -14.40 -14.29 43.16
N ALA A 588 -15.48 -13.53 42.96
CA ALA A 588 -16.53 -13.21 43.93
C ALA A 588 -17.83 -12.83 43.19
N ALA A 589 -19.01 -12.94 43.83
CA ALA A 589 -20.28 -12.54 43.21
C ALA A 589 -20.30 -11.02 42.93
N CYS A 590 -20.84 -10.59 41.78
CA CYS A 590 -20.77 -9.19 41.36
C CYS A 590 -21.87 -8.84 40.32
N THR A 591 -22.07 -7.55 40.07
CA THR A 591 -23.11 -7.02 39.16
C THR A 591 -22.51 -6.28 37.98
N VAL A 592 -23.07 -6.47 36.78
CA VAL A 592 -22.73 -5.76 35.54
C VAL A 592 -23.89 -4.85 35.13
N GLU A 593 -23.63 -3.57 34.96
CA GLU A 593 -24.58 -2.53 34.60
C GLU A 593 -24.37 -2.07 33.14
N LEU A 594 -25.45 -1.98 32.37
CA LEU A 594 -25.42 -1.66 30.93
C LEU A 594 -26.11 -0.32 30.63
N SER A 595 -25.51 0.49 29.74
CA SER A 595 -25.97 1.84 29.36
C SER A 595 -26.06 2.02 27.83
N PHE A 596 -27.13 2.65 27.33
CA PHE A 596 -27.44 2.78 25.89
C PHE A 596 -27.70 4.25 25.44
N ALA A 597 -27.31 4.65 24.21
CA ALA A 597 -27.51 6.00 23.63
C ALA A 597 -27.72 6.01 22.07
N VAL A 598 -28.18 7.11 21.44
CA VAL A 598 -28.58 7.21 19.99
C VAL A 598 -27.61 8.13 19.16
N ALA A 599 -27.08 7.76 17.97
CA ALA A 599 -26.08 8.59 17.20
C ALA A 599 -26.05 8.49 15.63
N GLU A 600 -25.61 9.56 14.91
CA GLU A 600 -25.45 9.69 13.41
C GLU A 600 -24.02 10.14 12.95
N ALA A 601 -23.45 9.57 11.87
CA ALA A 601 -22.02 9.70 11.49
C ALA A 601 -21.69 10.76 10.40
N THR A 602 -20.57 11.51 10.53
CA THR A 602 -20.14 12.55 9.57
C THR A 602 -18.79 12.29 8.91
N ALA A 603 -18.58 12.87 7.72
CA ALA A 603 -17.32 12.83 6.96
C ALA A 603 -16.95 14.23 6.43
N THR A 604 -15.75 14.71 6.77
CA THR A 604 -15.18 15.95 6.22
C THR A 604 -14.28 15.61 5.03
N ARG A 605 -14.49 16.27 3.89
CA ARG A 605 -13.71 16.11 2.66
C ARG A 605 -13.12 17.44 2.23
N PHE A 606 -11.84 17.45 1.87
CA PHE A 606 -11.17 18.64 1.37
C PHE A 606 -11.11 18.62 -0.16
N LEU A 607 -11.64 19.65 -0.82
CA LEU A 607 -11.71 19.75 -2.28
C LEU A 607 -10.95 20.99 -2.77
N SER A 608 -9.74 20.78 -3.28
CA SER A 608 -8.88 21.75 -3.98
C SER A 608 -8.28 22.91 -3.14
N VAL A 609 -7.03 23.23 -3.49
CA VAL A 609 -6.29 24.43 -3.08
C VAL A 609 -6.05 25.25 -4.34
N LEU A 610 -6.37 26.55 -4.32
CA LEU A 610 -6.12 27.45 -5.44
C LEU A 610 -5.36 28.70 -4.97
N PRO A 611 -4.24 29.07 -5.60
CA PRO A 611 -3.55 28.36 -6.68
C PRO A 611 -2.87 27.06 -6.20
N ALA A 612 -2.61 26.11 -7.12
CA ALA A 612 -2.01 24.81 -6.80
C ALA A 612 -0.55 24.89 -6.30
N ALA A 613 0.13 26.04 -6.50
CA ALA A 613 1.47 26.34 -6.01
C ALA A 613 1.53 27.78 -5.47
N PRO A 614 0.99 28.03 -4.26
CA PRO A 614 0.88 29.37 -3.69
C PRO A 614 2.24 29.92 -3.25
N ARG A 615 2.37 31.25 -3.18
CA ARG A 615 3.57 31.93 -2.67
C ARG A 615 3.35 32.53 -1.29
N VAL A 616 4.44 32.78 -0.56
CA VAL A 616 4.39 33.50 0.73
C VAL A 616 3.69 34.85 0.56
N GLY A 617 2.68 35.10 1.40
CA GLY A 617 1.87 36.33 1.38
C GLY A 617 0.73 36.37 0.36
N GLU A 618 0.57 35.34 -0.48
CA GLU A 618 -0.53 35.24 -1.44
C GLU A 618 -1.82 34.70 -0.78
N ASP A 619 -2.98 35.16 -1.27
CA ASP A 619 -4.29 34.64 -0.87
C ASP A 619 -4.50 33.23 -1.45
N VAL A 620 -4.66 32.25 -0.57
CA VAL A 620 -4.91 30.86 -0.93
C VAL A 620 -6.34 30.49 -0.62
N ALA A 621 -7.13 30.23 -1.66
CA ALA A 621 -8.52 29.80 -1.53
C ALA A 621 -8.58 28.28 -1.32
N LEU A 622 -9.33 27.88 -0.29
CA LEU A 622 -9.53 26.48 0.09
C LEU A 622 -11.02 26.15 -0.02
N ARG A 623 -11.37 24.96 -0.53
CA ARG A 623 -12.74 24.44 -0.41
C ARG A 623 -12.79 23.16 0.39
N VAL A 624 -13.86 23.03 1.17
CA VAL A 624 -14.13 21.88 2.04
C VAL A 624 -15.61 21.51 1.94
N ALA A 625 -15.93 20.24 2.14
CA ALA A 625 -17.28 19.72 2.19
C ALA A 625 -17.46 18.82 3.42
N VAL A 626 -18.66 18.78 4.00
CA VAL A 626 -18.99 17.86 5.09
C VAL A 626 -20.31 17.16 4.78
N GLU A 627 -20.35 15.86 4.99
CA GLU A 627 -21.52 15.00 4.72
C GLU A 627 -21.88 14.22 5.99
N VAL A 628 -23.17 13.91 6.18
CA VAL A 628 -23.66 12.95 7.18
C VAL A 628 -24.23 11.76 6.41
N GLY A 629 -23.54 10.62 6.43
CA GLY A 629 -23.76 9.57 5.43
C GLY A 629 -23.51 10.10 4.01
N ASP A 630 -24.53 10.05 3.14
CA ASP A 630 -24.51 10.59 1.77
C ASP A 630 -25.24 11.94 1.63
N THR A 631 -25.64 12.57 2.74
CA THR A 631 -26.37 13.84 2.72
C THR A 631 -25.44 15.01 3.05
N PRO A 632 -25.32 16.03 2.18
CA PRO A 632 -24.50 17.19 2.46
C PRO A 632 -25.00 17.97 3.69
N LEU A 633 -24.07 18.37 4.56
CA LEU A 633 -24.38 19.04 5.82
C LEU A 633 -24.41 20.57 5.65
N ALA A 634 -25.61 21.13 5.61
CA ALA A 634 -25.81 22.58 5.48
C ALA A 634 -25.67 23.34 6.81
N SER A 635 -25.18 24.58 6.72
CA SER A 635 -25.14 25.55 7.84
C SER A 635 -24.28 25.12 9.03
N ALA A 636 -23.21 24.35 8.78
CA ALA A 636 -22.16 24.06 9.73
C ALA A 636 -20.89 24.87 9.42
N SER A 637 -19.95 24.93 10.37
CA SER A 637 -18.66 25.58 10.19
C SER A 637 -17.51 24.59 10.28
N VAL A 638 -16.51 24.78 9.43
CA VAL A 638 -15.29 23.95 9.40
C VAL A 638 -14.08 24.84 9.64
N ALA A 639 -13.31 24.52 10.67
CA ALA A 639 -12.07 25.23 10.98
C ALA A 639 -10.93 24.61 10.17
N ILE A 640 -10.20 25.44 9.43
CA ILE A 640 -9.02 25.03 8.67
C ILE A 640 -7.79 25.71 9.24
N SER A 641 -6.76 24.93 9.58
CA SER A 641 -5.52 25.47 10.15
C SER A 641 -4.30 24.67 9.69
N GLY A 642 -3.16 25.36 9.54
CA GLY A 642 -1.89 24.74 9.15
C GLY A 642 -0.88 25.76 8.64
N GLY A 643 0.41 25.49 8.83
CA GLY A 643 1.49 26.36 8.33
C GLY A 643 1.52 27.78 8.93
N GLY A 644 1.02 27.96 10.16
CA GLY A 644 0.97 29.27 10.84
C GLY A 644 -0.21 30.16 10.43
N ALA A 645 -1.16 29.66 9.64
CA ALA A 645 -2.38 30.37 9.25
C ALA A 645 -3.63 29.55 9.57
N ALA A 646 -4.77 30.24 9.74
CA ALA A 646 -6.07 29.61 9.99
C ALA A 646 -7.21 30.41 9.34
N CYS A 647 -8.25 29.71 8.87
CA CYS A 647 -9.49 30.30 8.40
C CYS A 647 -10.69 29.39 8.71
N THR A 648 -11.90 29.94 8.72
CA THR A 648 -13.13 29.17 8.97
C THR A 648 -14.04 29.24 7.75
N ALA A 649 -14.42 28.09 7.21
CA ALA A 649 -15.36 27.97 6.10
C ALA A 649 -16.78 27.74 6.64
N GLN A 650 -17.75 28.53 6.16
CA GLN A 650 -19.18 28.28 6.41
C GLN A 650 -19.75 27.41 5.29
N LEU A 651 -20.44 26.34 5.65
CA LEU A 651 -21.03 25.41 4.68
C LEU A 651 -22.37 25.95 4.14
N ASP A 652 -22.51 25.93 2.83
CA ASP A 652 -23.72 26.28 2.09
C ASP A 652 -24.74 25.12 2.08
N ALA A 653 -25.86 25.31 1.35
CA ALA A 653 -26.91 24.31 1.25
C ALA A 653 -26.48 23.00 0.56
N ALA A 654 -25.35 23.01 -0.15
CA ALA A 654 -24.76 21.83 -0.78
C ALA A 654 -23.68 21.17 0.10
N GLY A 655 -23.57 21.58 1.37
CA GLY A 655 -22.60 21.07 2.33
C GLY A 655 -21.15 21.46 2.02
N THR A 656 -20.95 22.48 1.18
CA THR A 656 -19.61 22.95 0.78
C THR A 656 -19.32 24.34 1.34
N GLY A 657 -18.07 24.60 1.70
CA GLY A 657 -17.63 25.89 2.22
C GLY A 657 -16.28 26.28 1.66
N GLN A 658 -16.01 27.58 1.68
CA GLN A 658 -14.73 28.14 1.27
C GLN A 658 -14.18 29.11 2.31
N CYS A 659 -12.86 29.16 2.43
CA CYS A 659 -12.17 30.24 3.12
C CYS A 659 -10.80 30.51 2.51
N THR A 660 -10.23 31.67 2.83
CA THR A 660 -8.94 32.12 2.31
C THR A 660 -7.94 32.24 3.45
N LEU A 661 -6.71 31.82 3.24
CA LEU A 661 -5.60 32.00 4.18
C LEU A 661 -4.33 32.48 3.47
N ARG A 662 -3.41 33.08 4.23
CA ARG A 662 -2.11 33.55 3.75
C ARG A 662 -0.98 32.89 4.54
N PHE A 663 -0.04 32.26 3.85
CA PHE A 663 1.09 31.61 4.50
C PHE A 663 2.19 32.62 4.86
N PRO A 664 2.69 32.60 6.11
CA PRO A 664 3.74 33.51 6.57
C PRO A 664 5.16 33.06 6.17
N ALA A 665 5.35 31.80 5.77
CA ALA A 665 6.66 31.22 5.45
C ALA A 665 6.59 30.22 4.28
N ALA A 666 7.67 30.12 3.53
CA ALA A 666 7.83 29.14 2.45
C ALA A 666 8.11 27.74 3.02
N GLY A 667 7.76 26.69 2.28
CA GLY A 667 7.98 25.31 2.69
C GLY A 667 6.76 24.41 2.47
N GLN A 668 6.85 23.17 2.94
CA GLN A 668 5.73 22.24 2.97
C GLN A 668 4.90 22.49 4.23
N HIS A 669 3.60 22.67 4.05
CA HIS A 669 2.67 22.86 5.15
C HIS A 669 1.55 21.83 5.06
N THR A 670 1.10 21.31 6.21
CA THR A 670 -0.08 20.44 6.29
C THR A 670 -1.25 21.26 6.79
N LEU A 671 -2.29 21.36 5.95
CA LEU A 671 -3.57 21.94 6.32
C LEU A 671 -4.48 20.87 6.90
N THR A 672 -5.16 21.19 7.99
CA THR A 672 -6.15 20.32 8.65
C THR A 672 -7.49 21.03 8.66
N ALA A 673 -8.50 20.42 8.04
CA ALA A 673 -9.90 20.83 8.12
C ALA A 673 -10.61 19.99 9.19
N LEU A 674 -11.24 20.66 10.16
CA LEU A 674 -11.91 20.03 11.30
C LEU A 674 -13.36 20.49 11.39
N TYR A 675 -14.29 19.55 11.27
CA TYR A 675 -15.68 19.72 11.66
C TYR A 675 -15.87 19.20 13.09
N ALA A 676 -16.29 20.08 14.00
CA ALA A 676 -16.35 19.78 15.44
C ALA A 676 -17.53 18.88 15.86
N GLY A 677 -18.39 18.48 14.92
CA GLY A 677 -19.64 17.78 15.22
C GLY A 677 -20.74 18.75 15.67
N ASP A 678 -21.97 18.23 15.81
CA ASP A 678 -23.09 18.97 16.37
C ASP A 678 -23.87 18.05 17.31
N VAL A 679 -23.66 18.28 18.61
CA VAL A 679 -24.23 17.46 19.69
C VAL A 679 -25.75 17.65 19.78
N ALA A 680 -26.28 18.80 19.36
CA ALA A 680 -27.72 19.06 19.33
C ALA A 680 -28.41 18.34 18.17
N ARG A 681 -27.69 18.17 17.04
CA ARG A 681 -28.14 17.41 15.87
C ARG A 681 -27.67 15.95 15.83
N ARG A 682 -26.94 15.49 16.86
CA ARG A 682 -26.42 14.12 17.03
C ARG A 682 -25.40 13.68 15.95
N TYR A 683 -24.67 14.64 15.39
CA TYR A 683 -23.63 14.44 14.39
C TYR A 683 -22.25 14.31 15.01
N LEU A 684 -21.51 13.25 14.64
CA LEU A 684 -20.13 13.03 15.09
C LEU A 684 -19.14 14.07 14.53
N PRO A 685 -18.02 14.39 15.23
CA PRO A 685 -16.93 15.19 14.67
C PRO A 685 -16.15 14.43 13.59
N SER A 686 -15.54 15.14 12.64
CA SER A 686 -14.69 14.56 11.60
C SER A 686 -13.61 15.53 11.11
N SER A 687 -12.53 15.01 10.51
CA SER A 687 -11.41 15.83 10.02
C SER A 687 -10.79 15.27 8.73
N ALA A 688 -10.10 16.14 7.98
CA ALA A 688 -9.33 15.80 6.78
C ALA A 688 -8.05 16.65 6.70
N THR A 689 -6.98 16.11 6.12
CA THR A 689 -5.70 16.81 5.96
C THR A 689 -5.27 16.90 4.50
N HIS A 690 -4.50 17.93 4.15
CA HIS A 690 -3.96 18.15 2.81
C HIS A 690 -2.58 18.83 2.89
N ALA A 691 -1.60 18.33 2.14
CA ALA A 691 -0.28 18.93 2.05
C ALA A 691 -0.24 20.02 0.96
N VAL A 692 0.40 21.15 1.25
CA VAL A 692 0.58 22.26 0.30
C VAL A 692 2.01 22.76 0.31
N SER A 693 2.58 22.93 -0.88
CA SER A 693 3.94 23.46 -1.07
C SER A 693 3.86 24.96 -1.36
N VAL A 694 4.40 25.78 -0.44
CA VAL A 694 4.43 27.25 -0.57
C VAL A 694 5.81 27.70 -1.02
N ALA A 695 5.87 28.37 -2.17
CA ALA A 695 7.12 28.94 -2.68
C ALA A 695 7.47 30.26 -2.00
N ALA A 696 8.76 30.59 -1.90
CA ALA A 696 9.22 31.88 -1.39
C ALA A 696 8.64 33.05 -2.22
N ALA A 697 8.36 34.18 -1.55
CA ALA A 697 8.04 35.41 -2.24
C ALA A 697 9.17 35.73 -3.24
N PRO A 698 8.87 36.22 -4.46
CA PRO A 698 9.92 36.63 -5.37
C PRO A 698 10.82 37.64 -4.66
N GLY A 699 12.11 37.29 -4.51
CA GLY A 699 13.11 38.25 -4.07
C GLY A 699 13.01 39.48 -4.95
N GLY A 700 13.04 40.66 -4.30
CA GLY A 700 12.91 41.95 -4.98
C GLY A 700 13.70 41.94 -6.29
N VAL A 701 12.99 42.27 -7.37
CA VAL A 701 13.54 42.47 -8.70
C VAL A 701 14.85 43.24 -8.56
N GLN A 702 15.98 42.59 -8.83
CA GLN A 702 17.17 43.31 -9.21
C GLN A 702 16.78 44.16 -10.41
N SER A 703 16.91 45.47 -10.25
CA SER A 703 16.74 46.46 -11.30
C SER A 703 17.36 45.93 -12.59
N ILE A 704 16.52 45.80 -13.62
CA ILE A 704 16.97 45.53 -14.99
C ILE A 704 18.01 46.61 -15.31
N PRO A 705 19.24 46.25 -15.68
CA PRO A 705 20.23 47.24 -16.06
C PRO A 705 19.70 48.04 -17.24
N THR A 706 19.76 49.36 -17.13
CA THR A 706 19.18 50.26 -18.15
C THR A 706 19.92 50.08 -19.49
N LEU A 707 19.30 50.48 -20.60
CA LEU A 707 19.93 50.51 -21.94
C LEU A 707 21.32 51.19 -21.97
N ALA A 708 21.61 52.05 -20.97
CA ALA A 708 22.92 52.67 -20.77
C ALA A 708 24.01 51.68 -20.32
N GLU A 709 23.67 50.67 -19.51
CA GLU A 709 24.64 49.69 -19.00
C GLU A 709 24.96 48.61 -20.05
N TRP A 710 23.99 48.25 -20.89
CA TRP A 710 24.22 47.38 -22.06
C TRP A 710 25.08 48.07 -23.13
N SER A 711 24.91 49.38 -23.33
CA SER A 711 25.73 50.14 -24.29
C SER A 711 27.17 50.31 -23.82
N LEU A 712 27.41 50.48 -22.52
CA LEU A 712 28.77 50.52 -21.94
C LEU A 712 29.50 49.16 -22.05
N ALA A 713 28.79 48.05 -21.82
CA ALA A 713 29.36 46.71 -21.99
C ALA A 713 29.68 46.41 -23.47
N LEU A 714 28.83 46.85 -24.40
CA LEU A 714 29.09 46.72 -25.84
C LEU A 714 30.27 47.60 -26.31
N LEU A 715 30.39 48.83 -25.77
CA LEU A 715 31.52 49.72 -26.07
C LEU A 715 32.85 49.18 -25.54
N ALA A 716 32.86 48.57 -24.36
CA ALA A 716 34.03 47.91 -23.78
C ALA A 716 34.45 46.67 -24.60
N ALA A 717 33.49 45.89 -25.09
CA ALA A 717 33.77 44.74 -25.96
C ALA A 717 34.31 45.17 -27.34
N LEU A 718 33.75 46.24 -27.93
CA LEU A 718 34.21 46.81 -29.21
C LEU A 718 35.59 47.46 -29.12
N THR A 719 35.90 48.16 -28.01
CA THR A 719 37.25 48.74 -27.80
C THR A 719 38.30 47.66 -27.55
N GLY A 720 37.98 46.58 -26.85
CA GLY A 720 38.86 45.41 -26.70
C GLY A 720 39.17 44.70 -28.02
N LEU A 721 38.18 44.58 -28.92
CA LEU A 721 38.35 44.01 -30.26
C LEU A 721 39.16 44.91 -31.20
N MET A 722 39.08 46.24 -31.05
CA MET A 722 39.90 47.19 -31.81
C MET A 722 41.35 47.26 -31.31
N ALA A 723 41.58 47.13 -30.01
CA ALA A 723 42.94 47.04 -29.43
C ALA A 723 43.65 45.74 -29.86
N ALA A 724 42.92 44.61 -29.93
CA ALA A 724 43.46 43.34 -30.42
C ALA A 724 43.78 43.34 -31.92
N ARG A 725 43.12 44.20 -32.72
CA ARG A 725 43.39 44.35 -34.17
C ARG A 725 44.59 45.22 -34.49
N HIS A 726 45.00 46.12 -33.59
CA HIS A 726 46.20 46.97 -33.79
C HIS A 726 47.53 46.30 -33.39
N LEU A 727 47.51 45.16 -32.68
CA LEU A 727 48.70 44.40 -32.30
C LEU A 727 49.03 43.23 -33.25
N ARG A 728 48.31 43.10 -34.36
CA ARG A 728 48.61 42.13 -35.42
C ARG A 728 48.50 42.76 -36.80
N ARG A 729 49.49 43.58 -37.16
CA ARG A 729 50.03 43.70 -38.52
C ARG A 729 51.45 44.29 -38.44
N PRO A 730 52.40 43.78 -39.25
CA PRO A 730 53.83 44.08 -39.17
C PRO A 730 54.20 45.49 -39.59
#